data_AF-A0A411HFU5-F1
#
_entry.id   AF-A0A411HFU5-F1
#
_cell.length_a   1.000
_cell.length_b   1.000
_cell.length_c   1.000
_cell.angle_alpha   90.00
_cell.angle_beta   90.00
_cell.angle_gamma   90.00
#
_symmetry.space_group_name_H-M   'P 1'
#
loop_
_entity.id
_entity.type
_entity.pdbx_description
1 polymer ?
#
loop_
_entity_poly.entity_id
_entity_poly.type
_entity_poly.pdbx_seq_one_letter_code
_entity_poly.pdbx_strand_id
1 'polypeptide(L)'
;MNARLALATLALTAASSLAYGYDIITHGLLGEVAYQRSVLNPANTNAILPIVGFDRLDPTNPFISHDLAQALALTAAFPDGYFDDAATTNAAGTTAPFVVAHIRYRQQQEADVFTALMKRGYIPNASTQLDIESRVDGWLVRGVVREDDNDAKPLFGDWATSDQRDDDPYGPILRALRHFYDPVNDRAYDFVDNCATYGCVRTILWALGRTDPLHPASDTEDLSRRNHFSWQDARNNYWWGLTTERNRGGTTFRTAMDRNLDAGERLWRWASTIGSVGHVIHLVQDGAQPQHTRNDAHAPPNAWFTSDAEANEGRSDAAYEDYTDYRVTLDYATAAASPLAGNPLAHMDEGIPYPSELTPVVLGSYPNVRFSTPVKYFTTRHVDTSAATCGTGSTSSDPVCARRGMSDFSNRGFFTSGTVPGMRECLSPGPGSDPCSTVNPNPSYALPEETMADAAWAVQPIGLSFYVNGKQANSFEYYRSIIDTVAPGYVDALPNAFNGKVPIVTASMFRTLTDLLQPGGFIGSEYTISYRNMRYDADVLLPRAIGYSAGMIDYFFRGRLKVDAPQDGLFAFTDQGMAHTVDSDGYPRCTNNVFAPITGEPILCNAGGIFGFTKVRVKLRNDTPAITESGPTAPAIAQTLAATVASPAAGDPRLVAIARYHRNACYVPSLQGEKVIDYAGSVTTPTCAAGSRTTFQEVSVSAPLAMSASDLNGSASVPVTFDFGQDPIPVNATDVLIQVAYRGPLGDEPDGIAVGSIDVREPSYLTVWNNSDHAGCNGAWTTGNAAGCDYMSGGTALRPINATRLCIGTQLLYTRLNTGGNPDITLGNYVRVAALLDDQPHATLGRLIVGGNVNNAVVYPVGSITGQKRQAPMEQVSVASPYAPDPMFTKRGIVGSFRPLAFYLEIGADPQPSNDTGPNDVGALTPLFSSSVYPLTGGALSFPNAPVTSGACTPPPALAEPYFEDEIQATEAAIARGSIR
;
A
#
# COMPACT_ATOMS: atom_id res chain seq x y z
N MET A 1 7.56 -61.95 19.53
CA MET A 1 7.35 -61.09 18.35
C MET A 1 6.35 -59.94 18.57
N ASN A 2 5.58 -59.87 19.66
CA ASN A 2 4.52 -58.84 19.80
C ASN A 2 4.79 -57.70 20.82
N ALA A 3 6.05 -57.51 21.26
CA ALA A 3 6.41 -56.39 22.15
C ALA A 3 7.34 -55.35 21.48
N ARG A 4 8.06 -55.72 20.41
CA ARG A 4 8.94 -54.80 19.66
C ARG A 4 8.20 -53.94 18.63
N LEU A 5 7.05 -54.41 18.14
CA LEU A 5 6.22 -53.64 17.20
C LEU A 5 5.47 -52.49 17.90
N ALA A 6 5.08 -52.67 19.17
CA ALA A 6 4.37 -51.68 19.98
C ALA A 6 5.28 -50.55 20.51
N LEU A 7 6.55 -50.85 20.83
CA LEU A 7 7.54 -49.82 21.19
C LEU A 7 8.00 -48.99 19.99
N ALA A 8 8.02 -49.57 18.79
CA ALA A 8 8.26 -48.82 17.56
C ALA A 8 7.09 -47.88 17.22
N THR A 9 5.83 -48.31 17.44
CA THR A 9 4.66 -47.46 17.20
C THR A 9 4.55 -46.31 18.20
N LEU A 10 4.91 -46.50 19.48
CA LEU A 10 4.88 -45.42 20.47
C LEU A 10 6.03 -44.40 20.31
N ALA A 11 7.18 -44.83 19.78
CA ALA A 11 8.30 -43.95 19.48
C ALA A 11 8.09 -43.15 18.19
N LEU A 12 7.42 -43.72 17.17
CA LEU A 12 7.07 -42.99 15.95
C LEU A 12 5.97 -41.94 16.18
N THR A 13 5.05 -42.13 17.14
CA THR A 13 4.02 -41.13 17.46
C THR A 13 4.53 -39.94 18.29
N ALA A 14 5.72 -40.05 18.90
CA ALA A 14 6.32 -38.97 19.70
C ALA A 14 7.44 -38.23 18.95
N ALA A 15 7.89 -38.74 17.80
CA ALA A 15 8.91 -38.13 16.95
C ALA A 15 8.33 -37.44 15.70
N SER A 16 7.01 -37.39 15.54
CA SER A 16 6.33 -36.73 14.41
C SER A 16 6.14 -35.22 14.59
N SER A 17 6.83 -34.60 15.55
CA SER A 17 6.90 -33.15 15.62
C SER A 17 7.99 -32.65 14.66
N LEU A 18 7.54 -31.85 13.69
CA LEU A 18 8.31 -30.91 12.87
C LEU A 18 8.55 -31.41 11.44
N ALA A 19 7.55 -31.14 10.60
CA ALA A 19 7.73 -31.07 9.15
C ALA A 19 8.51 -29.80 8.82
N TYR A 20 9.84 -29.85 8.94
CA TYR A 20 10.71 -28.75 8.52
C TYR A 20 10.68 -28.66 6.99
N GLY A 21 10.18 -27.54 6.47
CA GLY A 21 10.52 -27.09 5.11
C GLY A 21 11.98 -26.63 5.11
N TYR A 22 12.66 -26.78 3.97
CA TYR A 22 14.04 -26.35 3.78
C TYR A 22 14.20 -24.84 3.95
N ASP A 23 15.34 -24.39 4.50
CA ASP A 23 15.82 -23.00 4.68
C ASP A 23 14.79 -21.90 5.09
N ILE A 24 13.61 -22.27 5.58
CA ILE A 24 12.50 -21.33 5.81
C ILE A 24 12.84 -20.27 6.87
N ILE A 25 13.76 -20.57 7.81
CA ILE A 25 14.17 -19.62 8.84
C ILE A 25 15.20 -18.64 8.25
N THR A 26 16.13 -19.10 7.41
CA THR A 26 17.00 -18.17 6.66
C THR A 26 16.18 -17.29 5.73
N HIS A 27 15.28 -17.85 4.92
CA HIS A 27 14.39 -17.06 4.07
C HIS A 27 13.61 -16.03 4.89
N GLY A 28 13.04 -16.44 6.03
CA GLY A 28 12.38 -15.52 6.96
C GLY A 28 13.30 -14.39 7.46
N LEU A 29 14.56 -14.70 7.80
CA LEU A 29 15.57 -13.69 8.16
C LEU A 29 15.87 -12.73 7.00
N LEU A 30 16.05 -13.24 5.79
CA LEU A 30 16.31 -12.42 4.60
C LEU A 30 15.12 -11.51 4.30
N GLY A 31 13.90 -12.02 4.44
CA GLY A 31 12.64 -11.27 4.30
C GLY A 31 12.54 -10.12 5.30
N GLU A 32 12.83 -10.39 6.57
CA GLU A 32 12.84 -9.37 7.63
C GLU A 32 13.87 -8.28 7.33
N VAL A 33 15.11 -8.65 6.99
CA VAL A 33 16.16 -7.67 6.71
C VAL A 33 15.86 -6.90 5.43
N ALA A 34 15.24 -7.53 4.43
CA ALA A 34 14.78 -6.87 3.20
C ALA A 34 13.68 -5.85 3.50
N TYR A 35 12.71 -6.19 4.36
CA TYR A 35 11.69 -5.24 4.85
C TYR A 35 12.37 -4.02 5.47
N GLN A 36 13.28 -4.23 6.42
CA GLN A 36 13.97 -3.15 7.14
C GLN A 36 14.72 -2.20 6.20
N ARG A 37 15.20 -2.69 5.05
CA ARG A 37 15.95 -1.92 4.04
C ARG A 37 15.08 -1.29 2.95
N SER A 38 13.80 -1.62 2.89
CA SER A 38 12.90 -1.22 1.81
C SER A 38 12.07 0.01 2.15
N VAL A 39 11.27 0.48 1.19
CA VAL A 39 10.25 1.53 1.38
C VAL A 39 9.07 1.11 2.26
N LEU A 40 8.95 -0.16 2.65
CA LEU A 40 7.94 -0.60 3.64
C LEU A 40 8.35 -0.29 5.08
N ASN A 41 9.62 -0.01 5.34
CA ASN A 41 10.05 0.43 6.66
C ASN A 41 9.63 1.91 6.88
N PRO A 42 8.86 2.24 7.94
CA PRO A 42 8.50 3.62 8.25
C PRO A 42 9.71 4.54 8.51
N ALA A 43 10.88 3.99 8.88
CA ALA A 43 12.11 4.76 9.06
C ALA A 43 12.78 5.18 7.73
N ASN A 44 12.34 4.62 6.59
CA ASN A 44 12.86 4.98 5.27
C ASN A 44 12.39 6.39 4.88
N THR A 45 13.31 7.25 4.41
CA THR A 45 12.97 8.62 3.97
C THR A 45 12.00 8.65 2.78
N ASN A 46 11.97 7.56 2.01
CA ASN A 46 11.05 7.35 0.89
C ASN A 46 9.96 6.34 1.25
N ALA A 47 9.58 6.19 2.53
CA ALA A 47 8.55 5.23 2.93
C ALA A 47 7.26 5.39 2.10
N ILE A 48 6.65 4.26 1.72
CA ILE A 48 5.37 4.25 1.00
C ILE A 48 4.18 4.38 1.95
N LEU A 49 4.36 4.07 3.24
CA LEU A 49 3.30 3.94 4.23
C LEU A 49 2.34 5.15 4.28
N PRO A 50 2.83 6.41 4.30
CA PRO A 50 1.96 7.59 4.29
C PRO A 50 1.14 7.76 3.00
N ILE A 51 1.68 7.26 1.89
CA ILE A 51 1.01 7.33 0.58
C ILE A 51 -0.09 6.28 0.52
N VAL A 52 0.12 5.06 1.01
CA VAL A 52 -0.91 4.01 1.02
C VAL A 52 -1.82 4.06 2.24
N GLY A 53 -1.50 4.89 3.23
CA GLY A 53 -2.30 5.14 4.44
C GLY A 53 -2.09 4.11 5.56
N PHE A 54 -0.98 3.37 5.54
CA PHE A 54 -0.65 2.38 6.59
C PHE A 54 -0.27 3.03 7.92
N ASP A 55 0.24 4.26 7.87
CA ASP A 55 0.50 5.10 9.04
C ASP A 55 -0.77 5.52 9.80
N ARG A 56 -1.95 5.29 9.20
CA ARG A 56 -3.27 5.51 9.80
C ARG A 56 -3.93 4.24 10.32
N LEU A 57 -3.26 3.10 10.19
CA LEU A 57 -3.71 1.82 10.73
C LEU A 57 -3.11 1.59 12.12
N ASP A 58 -3.58 0.54 12.80
CA ASP A 58 -2.95 0.10 14.04
C ASP A 58 -1.50 -0.34 13.77
N PRO A 59 -0.49 0.19 14.49
CA PRO A 59 0.91 -0.12 14.21
C PRO A 59 1.30 -1.56 14.57
N THR A 60 0.53 -2.22 15.43
CA THR A 60 0.74 -3.62 15.84
C THR A 60 -0.12 -4.60 15.04
N ASN A 61 -1.32 -4.18 14.65
CA ASN A 61 -2.34 -5.04 14.05
C ASN A 61 -2.98 -4.39 12.80
N PRO A 62 -2.18 -3.97 11.79
CA PRO A 62 -2.65 -3.15 10.69
C PRO A 62 -3.75 -3.81 9.83
N PHE A 63 -3.76 -5.15 9.71
CA PHE A 63 -4.66 -5.87 8.80
C PHE A 63 -5.72 -6.75 9.48
N ILE A 64 -6.02 -6.50 10.75
CA ILE A 64 -7.00 -7.28 11.51
C ILE A 64 -8.42 -6.78 11.28
N SER A 65 -9.38 -7.71 11.11
CA SER A 65 -10.81 -7.39 11.08
C SER A 65 -11.66 -8.44 11.81
N HIS A 66 -12.04 -8.11 13.05
CA HIS A 66 -12.92 -8.95 13.87
C HIS A 66 -14.33 -9.08 13.28
N ASP A 67 -14.86 -7.99 12.72
CA ASP A 67 -16.22 -7.98 12.17
C ASP A 67 -16.32 -8.84 10.90
N LEU A 68 -15.30 -8.80 10.03
CA LEU A 68 -15.24 -9.69 8.87
C LEU A 68 -15.09 -11.15 9.31
N ALA A 69 -14.20 -11.43 10.26
CA ALA A 69 -14.01 -12.79 10.77
C ALA A 69 -15.31 -13.35 11.38
N GLN A 70 -16.03 -12.54 12.16
CA GLN A 70 -17.30 -12.91 12.74
C GLN A 70 -18.40 -13.14 11.68
N ALA A 71 -18.49 -12.27 10.67
CA ALA A 71 -19.46 -12.42 9.59
C ALA A 71 -19.23 -13.68 8.74
N LEU A 72 -17.99 -14.17 8.71
CA LEU A 72 -17.61 -15.42 8.06
C LEU A 72 -17.75 -16.66 8.97
N ALA A 73 -18.28 -16.49 10.18
CA ALA A 73 -18.42 -17.53 11.19
C ALA A 73 -17.09 -18.24 11.51
N LEU A 74 -15.98 -17.50 11.41
CA LEU A 74 -14.66 -18.01 11.73
C LEU A 74 -14.45 -18.00 13.25
N THR A 75 -13.63 -18.93 13.75
CA THR A 75 -13.36 -19.00 15.19
C THR A 75 -12.71 -17.70 15.68
N ALA A 76 -13.07 -17.25 16.88
CA ALA A 76 -12.53 -16.02 17.48
C ALA A 76 -11.00 -16.05 17.75
N ALA A 77 -10.32 -17.15 17.42
CA ALA A 77 -8.88 -17.32 17.59
C ALA A 77 -8.04 -16.52 16.58
N PHE A 78 -8.55 -16.24 15.38
CA PHE A 78 -7.80 -15.55 14.32
C PHE A 78 -8.68 -14.51 13.59
N PRO A 79 -8.66 -13.23 14.02
CA PRO A 79 -9.41 -12.15 13.36
C PRO A 79 -8.75 -11.63 12.07
N ASP A 80 -7.76 -12.35 11.55
CA ASP A 80 -6.89 -11.96 10.46
C ASP A 80 -6.74 -13.09 9.43
N GLY A 81 -6.72 -12.72 8.15
CA GLY A 81 -6.70 -13.69 7.05
C GLY A 81 -6.29 -13.03 5.74
N TYR A 82 -6.11 -13.86 4.72
CA TYR A 82 -5.70 -13.45 3.39
C TYR A 82 -6.34 -14.35 2.32
N PHE A 83 -6.41 -13.86 1.09
CA PHE A 83 -7.08 -14.53 -0.03
C PHE A 83 -6.11 -15.31 -0.93
N ASP A 84 -6.44 -16.58 -1.18
CA ASP A 84 -5.87 -17.48 -2.20
C ASP A 84 -6.81 -17.49 -3.42
N ASP A 85 -6.97 -16.33 -4.05
CA ASP A 85 -7.92 -16.18 -5.14
C ASP A 85 -7.36 -16.72 -6.45
N ALA A 86 -8.21 -17.44 -7.18
CA ALA A 86 -7.90 -17.87 -8.53
C ALA A 86 -7.54 -16.68 -9.41
N ALA A 87 -6.72 -16.95 -10.41
CA ALA A 87 -6.36 -15.96 -11.42
C ALA A 87 -7.60 -15.32 -12.04
N THR A 88 -7.69 -13.99 -11.96
CA THR A 88 -8.81 -13.22 -12.52
C THR A 88 -8.33 -12.05 -13.35
N THR A 89 -9.10 -11.73 -14.38
CA THR A 89 -8.81 -10.59 -15.25
C THR A 89 -8.86 -9.29 -14.47
N ASN A 90 -7.81 -8.51 -14.57
CA ASN A 90 -7.73 -7.16 -14.03
C ASN A 90 -8.57 -6.13 -14.82
N ALA A 91 -9.89 -6.31 -14.88
CA ALA A 91 -10.81 -5.38 -15.53
C ALA A 91 -11.32 -4.29 -14.59
N ALA A 92 -11.61 -3.10 -15.14
CA ALA A 92 -12.24 -2.05 -14.36
C ALA A 92 -13.68 -2.46 -14.00
N GLY A 93 -14.03 -2.29 -12.72
CA GLY A 93 -15.33 -2.73 -12.20
C GLY A 93 -15.41 -4.23 -11.87
N THR A 94 -14.34 -5.00 -12.05
CA THR A 94 -14.28 -6.37 -11.52
C THR A 94 -14.32 -6.32 -10.00
N THR A 95 -15.41 -6.81 -9.42
CA THR A 95 -15.49 -7.07 -7.99
C THR A 95 -14.42 -8.08 -7.62
N ALA A 96 -13.67 -7.80 -6.56
CA ALA A 96 -12.68 -8.74 -6.05
C ALA A 96 -13.34 -10.11 -5.79
N PRO A 97 -12.71 -11.24 -6.15
CA PRO A 97 -13.26 -12.56 -5.88
C PRO A 97 -13.43 -12.74 -4.38
N PHE A 98 -14.60 -13.19 -3.92
CA PHE A 98 -14.79 -13.42 -2.49
C PHE A 98 -15.40 -14.79 -2.25
N VAL A 99 -14.53 -15.77 -2.08
CA VAL A 99 -14.89 -17.16 -1.84
C VAL A 99 -14.34 -17.56 -0.49
N VAL A 100 -15.24 -17.85 0.46
CA VAL A 100 -14.87 -18.15 1.85
C VAL A 100 -13.92 -19.36 1.95
N ALA A 101 -14.11 -20.35 1.08
CA ALA A 101 -13.24 -21.53 1.03
C ALA A 101 -11.80 -21.24 0.58
N HIS A 102 -11.52 -20.05 0.05
CA HIS A 102 -10.21 -19.64 -0.43
C HIS A 102 -9.50 -18.68 0.53
N ILE A 103 -10.03 -18.50 1.74
CA ILE A 103 -9.44 -17.66 2.76
C ILE A 103 -8.48 -18.51 3.58
N ARG A 104 -7.26 -18.01 3.71
CA ARG A 104 -6.14 -18.61 4.42
C ARG A 104 -5.87 -17.84 5.72
N TYR A 105 -5.30 -18.53 6.70
CA TYR A 105 -5.07 -18.00 8.05
C TYR A 105 -3.65 -18.25 8.54
N ARG A 106 -3.35 -17.74 9.72
CA ARG A 106 -2.10 -18.00 10.43
C ARG A 106 -1.98 -19.44 10.88
N GLN A 107 -0.74 -19.93 10.94
CA GLN A 107 -0.41 -21.33 11.20
C GLN A 107 0.83 -21.46 12.09
N GLN A 108 1.06 -22.66 12.62
CA GLN A 108 2.19 -22.89 13.53
C GLN A 108 3.57 -22.82 12.83
N GLN A 109 3.67 -23.17 11.54
CA GLN A 109 4.96 -23.22 10.84
C GLN A 109 5.67 -21.86 10.77
N GLU A 110 4.95 -20.83 10.40
CA GLU A 110 5.41 -19.43 10.39
C GLU A 110 5.69 -18.89 11.80
N ALA A 111 4.89 -19.30 12.79
CA ALA A 111 5.08 -18.97 14.20
C ALA A 111 6.42 -19.49 14.75
N ASP A 112 6.80 -20.70 14.33
CA ASP A 112 8.08 -21.32 14.68
C ASP A 112 9.27 -20.54 14.10
N VAL A 113 9.13 -20.00 12.87
CA VAL A 113 10.15 -19.14 12.24
C VAL A 113 10.35 -17.87 13.06
N PHE A 114 9.29 -17.16 13.43
CA PHE A 114 9.41 -15.95 14.26
C PHE A 114 10.04 -16.27 15.62
N THR A 115 9.64 -17.38 16.26
CA THR A 115 10.24 -17.84 17.52
C THR A 115 11.74 -18.08 17.39
N ALA A 116 12.18 -18.74 16.31
CA ALA A 116 13.59 -18.98 16.06
C ALA A 116 14.37 -17.68 15.86
N LEU A 117 13.86 -16.75 15.05
CA LEU A 117 14.50 -15.47 14.79
C LEU A 117 14.59 -14.59 16.04
N MET A 118 13.53 -14.55 16.85
CA MET A 118 13.51 -13.85 18.14
C MET A 118 14.51 -14.46 19.13
N LYS A 119 14.55 -15.79 19.27
CA LYS A 119 15.51 -16.52 20.13
C LYS A 119 16.96 -16.17 19.79
N ARG A 120 17.24 -15.87 18.52
CA ARG A 120 18.55 -15.50 18.00
C ARG A 120 18.84 -14.00 18.03
N GLY A 121 17.85 -13.18 18.39
CA GLY A 121 17.99 -11.73 18.52
C GLY A 121 17.97 -10.99 17.18
N TYR A 122 17.49 -11.61 16.10
CA TYR A 122 17.37 -10.97 14.80
C TYR A 122 16.18 -9.98 14.72
N ILE A 123 15.18 -10.16 15.59
CA ILE A 123 14.01 -9.28 15.70
C ILE A 123 13.96 -8.67 17.11
N PRO A 124 14.88 -7.75 17.46
CA PRO A 124 14.96 -7.22 18.83
C PRO A 124 13.79 -6.30 19.22
N ASN A 125 13.00 -5.85 18.23
CA ASN A 125 11.89 -4.90 18.42
C ASN A 125 10.53 -5.59 18.63
N ALA A 126 10.49 -6.92 18.71
CA ALA A 126 9.29 -7.69 19.01
C ALA A 126 9.35 -8.22 20.44
N SER A 127 8.26 -8.06 21.17
CA SER A 127 8.16 -8.50 22.58
C SER A 127 7.59 -9.91 22.71
N THR A 128 6.73 -10.32 21.79
CA THR A 128 6.13 -11.66 21.70
C THR A 128 6.02 -12.10 20.23
N GLN A 129 5.93 -13.40 19.99
CA GLN A 129 5.70 -13.95 18.65
C GLN A 129 4.43 -13.36 18.00
N LEU A 130 3.33 -13.26 18.75
CA LEU A 130 2.09 -12.66 18.29
C LEU A 130 2.23 -11.17 17.89
N ASP A 131 3.19 -10.46 18.50
CA ASP A 131 3.41 -9.02 18.27
C ASP A 131 4.13 -8.78 16.94
N ILE A 132 4.96 -9.72 16.47
CA ILE A 132 5.59 -9.61 15.15
C ILE A 132 4.70 -10.15 14.03
N GLU A 133 4.00 -11.26 14.24
CA GLU A 133 3.19 -11.92 13.20
C GLU A 133 2.12 -11.02 12.58
N SER A 134 1.55 -10.10 13.35
CA SER A 134 0.46 -9.24 12.93
C SER A 134 0.92 -7.97 12.22
N ARG A 135 2.20 -7.58 12.36
CA ARG A 135 2.78 -6.37 11.76
C ARG A 135 3.03 -6.54 10.26
N VAL A 136 3.32 -5.43 9.57
CA VAL A 136 3.56 -5.42 8.10
C VAL A 136 4.76 -6.29 7.71
N ASP A 137 5.85 -6.23 8.48
CA ASP A 137 7.01 -7.11 8.34
C ASP A 137 6.65 -8.58 8.57
N GLY A 138 5.85 -8.88 9.60
CA GLY A 138 5.29 -10.22 9.83
C GLY A 138 4.52 -10.79 8.64
N TRP A 139 3.66 -9.99 8.01
CA TRP A 139 2.93 -10.41 6.80
C TRP A 139 3.84 -10.68 5.60
N LEU A 140 4.94 -9.94 5.46
CA LEU A 140 5.92 -10.18 4.39
C LEU A 140 6.67 -11.48 4.64
N VAL A 141 7.22 -11.65 5.85
CA VAL A 141 7.97 -12.85 6.26
C VAL A 141 7.11 -14.10 6.19
N ARG A 142 5.84 -14.01 6.56
CA ARG A 142 4.85 -15.06 6.35
C ARG A 142 4.78 -15.50 4.90
N GLY A 143 4.61 -14.56 3.96
CA GLY A 143 4.59 -14.90 2.54
C GLY A 143 5.89 -15.56 2.07
N VAL A 144 7.03 -15.12 2.61
CA VAL A 144 8.33 -15.74 2.35
C VAL A 144 8.37 -17.20 2.83
N VAL A 145 7.86 -17.50 4.02
CA VAL A 145 7.84 -18.85 4.58
C VAL A 145 6.84 -19.76 3.86
N ARG A 146 5.70 -19.21 3.45
CA ARG A 146 4.58 -19.96 2.85
C ARG A 146 4.79 -20.33 1.39
N GLU A 147 5.79 -19.75 0.72
CA GLU A 147 6.15 -20.19 -0.63
C GLU A 147 6.77 -21.59 -0.64
N ASP A 148 7.21 -22.08 0.52
CA ASP A 148 7.67 -23.45 0.76
C ASP A 148 6.58 -24.41 1.26
N ASP A 149 5.31 -24.03 1.06
CA ASP A 149 4.20 -24.92 1.35
C ASP A 149 4.03 -26.04 0.34
N ASN A 150 4.35 -27.25 0.80
CA ASN A 150 4.25 -28.47 0.06
C ASN A 150 3.08 -29.30 0.65
N ASP A 151 1.96 -29.37 -0.05
CA ASP A 151 0.73 -30.06 0.39
C ASP A 151 0.78 -31.59 0.18
N ALA A 152 1.97 -32.14 -0.08
CA ALA A 152 2.18 -33.58 -0.18
C ALA A 152 2.03 -34.21 1.22
N LYS A 153 0.81 -34.60 1.58
CA LYS A 153 0.53 -35.40 2.77
C LYS A 153 1.28 -36.73 2.66
N PRO A 154 2.05 -37.17 3.69
CA PRO A 154 2.69 -38.47 3.65
C PRO A 154 1.63 -39.60 3.58
N LEU A 155 1.90 -40.64 2.79
CA LEU A 155 1.00 -41.81 2.59
C LEU A 155 0.59 -42.52 3.89
N PHE A 156 1.32 -42.31 4.99
CA PHE A 156 1.06 -42.90 6.31
C PHE A 156 1.25 -41.88 7.44
N GLY A 157 0.49 -40.78 7.42
CA GLY A 157 0.37 -39.88 8.56
C GLY A 157 -0.44 -38.63 8.22
N ASP A 158 -1.38 -38.26 9.08
CA ASP A 158 -1.86 -36.89 9.11
C ASP A 158 -0.70 -35.97 9.54
N TRP A 159 -0.66 -34.73 9.06
CA TRP A 159 0.09 -33.68 9.76
C TRP A 159 -0.31 -33.74 11.24
N ALA A 160 0.66 -33.71 12.16
CA ALA A 160 0.41 -34.07 13.57
C ALA A 160 -0.72 -33.24 14.22
N THR A 161 -1.05 -32.08 13.63
CA THR A 161 -2.26 -31.30 13.90
C THR A 161 -2.74 -30.56 12.63
N SER A 162 -4.02 -30.23 12.55
CA SER A 162 -4.62 -29.38 11.49
C SER A 162 -4.16 -27.91 11.51
N ASP A 163 -3.29 -27.53 12.46
CA ASP A 163 -2.77 -26.16 12.66
C ASP A 163 -1.32 -25.99 12.14
N GLN A 164 -0.70 -27.08 11.66
CA GLN A 164 0.68 -27.04 11.15
C GLN A 164 0.77 -26.56 9.70
N ARG A 165 -0.15 -26.97 8.82
CA ARG A 165 -0.21 -26.58 7.40
C ARG A 165 -1.66 -26.52 6.91
N ASP A 166 -1.97 -25.58 6.00
CA ASP A 166 -3.30 -25.33 5.44
C ASP A 166 -3.42 -26.04 4.09
N ASP A 167 -4.48 -26.82 3.90
CA ASP A 167 -4.72 -27.51 2.62
C ASP A 167 -4.97 -26.47 1.52
N ASP A 168 -4.26 -26.52 0.38
CA ASP A 168 -4.55 -25.63 -0.73
C ASP A 168 -5.97 -25.86 -1.28
N PRO A 169 -6.79 -24.80 -1.37
CA PRO A 169 -8.19 -24.92 -1.75
C PRO A 169 -8.41 -25.42 -3.18
N TYR A 170 -7.37 -25.42 -4.02
CA TYR A 170 -7.38 -25.91 -5.40
C TYR A 170 -6.72 -27.28 -5.55
N GLY A 171 -6.52 -27.99 -4.44
CA GLY A 171 -5.97 -29.35 -4.38
C GLY A 171 -4.46 -29.38 -4.17
N PRO A 172 -3.86 -30.56 -3.97
CA PRO A 172 -2.47 -30.69 -3.56
C PRO A 172 -1.49 -30.00 -4.52
N ILE A 173 -0.54 -29.27 -3.95
CA ILE A 173 0.49 -28.56 -4.67
C ILE A 173 1.87 -28.78 -4.05
N LEU A 174 2.90 -28.94 -4.89
CA LEU A 174 4.30 -29.06 -4.47
C LEU A 174 5.09 -27.84 -4.97
N ARG A 175 5.15 -26.76 -4.18
CA ARG A 175 5.71 -25.47 -4.61
C ARG A 175 7.21 -25.54 -4.91
N ALA A 176 7.97 -26.31 -4.13
CA ALA A 176 9.42 -26.44 -4.25
C ALA A 176 9.90 -26.81 -5.67
N LEU A 177 9.14 -27.61 -6.43
CA LEU A 177 9.51 -27.95 -7.82
C LEU A 177 9.47 -26.76 -8.79
N ARG A 178 9.02 -25.58 -8.34
CA ARG A 178 8.94 -24.34 -9.12
C ARG A 178 9.95 -23.30 -8.62
N HIS A 179 10.87 -23.66 -7.72
CA HIS A 179 11.94 -22.79 -7.22
C HIS A 179 13.17 -22.75 -8.13
N PHE A 180 13.22 -23.68 -9.10
CA PHE A 180 14.33 -23.83 -10.02
C PHE A 180 14.23 -22.94 -11.28
N TYR A 181 15.33 -22.26 -11.57
CA TYR A 181 15.54 -21.59 -12.83
C TYR A 181 16.99 -21.60 -13.27
N ASP A 182 17.29 -22.34 -14.34
CA ASP A 182 18.60 -22.35 -15.00
C ASP A 182 18.65 -21.22 -16.06
N PRO A 183 19.38 -20.12 -15.79
CA PRO A 183 19.43 -18.99 -16.73
C PRO A 183 20.25 -19.31 -17.98
N VAL A 184 21.17 -20.28 -17.94
CA VAL A 184 22.02 -20.65 -19.08
C VAL A 184 21.17 -21.31 -20.15
N ASN A 185 20.38 -22.31 -19.75
CA ASN A 185 19.61 -23.16 -20.65
C ASN A 185 18.12 -22.80 -20.74
N ASP A 186 17.65 -21.82 -19.96
CA ASP A 186 16.24 -21.36 -19.92
C ASP A 186 15.21 -22.41 -19.53
N ARG A 187 15.54 -23.21 -18.54
CA ARG A 187 14.71 -24.32 -18.11
C ARG A 187 14.35 -24.24 -16.64
N ALA A 188 13.24 -24.89 -16.34
CA ALA A 188 12.79 -25.15 -14.99
C ALA A 188 13.47 -26.41 -14.46
N TYR A 189 13.05 -26.84 -13.27
CA TYR A 189 13.13 -28.25 -12.87
C TYR A 189 12.51 -29.11 -13.99
N ASP A 190 13.28 -30.06 -14.54
CA ASP A 190 12.90 -30.81 -15.76
C ASP A 190 12.96 -32.34 -15.60
N PHE A 191 12.88 -32.82 -14.35
CA PHE A 191 12.92 -34.25 -14.03
C PHE A 191 11.60 -34.95 -14.30
N VAL A 192 11.66 -35.94 -15.22
CA VAL A 192 10.48 -36.51 -15.89
C VAL A 192 9.42 -37.01 -14.92
N ASP A 193 9.79 -37.79 -13.91
CA ASP A 193 8.83 -38.44 -13.01
C ASP A 193 8.15 -37.41 -12.09
N ASN A 194 8.94 -36.56 -11.42
CA ASN A 194 8.43 -35.51 -10.55
C ASN A 194 7.59 -34.49 -11.32
N CYS A 195 8.02 -34.09 -12.52
CA CYS A 195 7.29 -33.14 -13.35
C CYS A 195 6.02 -33.75 -13.96
N ALA A 196 6.00 -35.05 -14.24
CA ALA A 196 4.78 -35.75 -14.66
C ALA A 196 3.74 -35.80 -13.55
N THR A 197 4.16 -35.99 -12.29
CA THR A 197 3.24 -36.09 -11.14
C THR A 197 2.77 -34.73 -10.64
N TYR A 198 3.68 -33.78 -10.47
CA TYR A 198 3.40 -32.53 -9.77
C TYR A 198 3.38 -31.31 -10.68
N GLY A 199 3.88 -31.40 -11.91
CA GLY A 199 3.97 -30.29 -12.84
C GLY A 199 5.08 -29.29 -12.47
N CYS A 200 5.95 -28.99 -13.44
CA CYS A 200 7.08 -28.08 -13.28
C CYS A 200 6.95 -26.90 -14.23
N VAL A 201 7.32 -25.72 -13.73
CA VAL A 201 7.40 -24.49 -14.52
C VAL A 201 8.59 -23.68 -14.04
N ARG A 202 9.13 -22.82 -14.91
CA ARG A 202 10.24 -21.93 -14.52
C ARG A 202 9.78 -21.03 -13.39
N THR A 203 10.65 -20.84 -12.40
CA THR A 203 10.41 -19.93 -11.26
C THR A 203 9.93 -18.55 -11.67
N ILE A 204 10.46 -18.01 -12.77
CA ILE A 204 10.06 -16.70 -13.27
C ILE A 204 8.57 -16.68 -13.67
N LEU A 205 8.05 -17.74 -14.29
CA LEU A 205 6.62 -17.82 -14.66
C LEU A 205 5.76 -17.99 -13.40
N TRP A 206 6.21 -18.87 -12.51
CA TRP A 206 5.58 -19.15 -11.22
C TRP A 206 5.48 -17.89 -10.33
N ALA A 207 6.57 -17.14 -10.24
CA ALA A 207 6.68 -15.91 -9.46
C ALA A 207 5.86 -14.77 -10.07
N LEU A 208 5.89 -14.59 -11.40
CA LEU A 208 5.33 -13.38 -12.02
C LEU A 208 3.85 -13.52 -12.38
N GLY A 209 3.33 -14.74 -12.60
CA GLY A 209 1.94 -14.96 -13.01
C GLY A 209 1.69 -14.56 -14.47
N ARG A 210 2.69 -14.81 -15.31
CA ARG A 210 2.80 -14.29 -16.68
C ARG A 210 3.19 -15.41 -17.64
N THR A 211 2.81 -15.27 -18.91
CA THR A 211 2.99 -16.31 -19.92
C THR A 211 4.42 -16.37 -20.47
N ASP A 212 5.08 -15.23 -20.68
CA ASP A 212 6.46 -15.18 -21.20
C ASP A 212 7.22 -13.88 -20.86
N PRO A 213 7.61 -13.66 -19.59
CA PRO A 213 8.30 -12.44 -19.14
C PRO A 213 9.64 -12.15 -19.83
N LEU A 214 10.24 -13.15 -20.48
CA LEU A 214 11.50 -13.00 -21.22
C LEU A 214 11.28 -12.49 -22.64
N HIS A 215 10.03 -12.51 -23.14
CA HIS A 215 9.65 -11.95 -24.42
C HIS A 215 8.50 -10.94 -24.23
N PRO A 216 8.80 -9.70 -23.79
CA PRO A 216 7.78 -8.71 -23.41
C PRO A 216 6.72 -8.40 -24.49
N ALA A 217 7.05 -8.60 -25.77
CA ALA A 217 6.13 -8.37 -26.88
C ALA A 217 4.95 -9.37 -26.94
N SER A 218 5.13 -10.57 -26.40
CA SER A 218 4.11 -11.63 -26.34
C SER A 218 3.62 -11.92 -24.92
N ASP A 219 4.16 -11.22 -23.92
CA ASP A 219 3.88 -11.48 -22.51
C ASP A 219 2.49 -10.99 -22.09
N THR A 220 1.70 -11.88 -21.51
CA THR A 220 0.35 -11.60 -21.01
C THR A 220 0.15 -12.17 -19.61
N GLU A 221 -0.90 -11.73 -18.92
CA GLU A 221 -1.29 -12.38 -17.66
C GLU A 221 -1.69 -13.84 -17.94
N ASP A 222 -1.16 -14.78 -17.15
CA ASP A 222 -1.53 -16.18 -17.25
C ASP A 222 -2.75 -16.44 -16.36
N LEU A 223 -3.95 -16.45 -16.95
CA LEU A 223 -5.20 -16.72 -16.24
C LEU A 223 -5.43 -18.20 -15.91
N SER A 224 -4.53 -19.09 -16.34
CA SER A 224 -4.57 -20.52 -16.05
C SER A 224 -3.54 -20.96 -15.01
N ARG A 225 -2.76 -20.01 -14.47
CA ARG A 225 -1.72 -20.26 -13.47
C ARG A 225 -2.29 -20.96 -12.25
N ARG A 226 -1.51 -21.89 -11.69
CA ARG A 226 -1.81 -22.57 -10.43
C ARG A 226 -1.33 -21.80 -9.19
N ASN A 227 -0.38 -20.87 -9.36
CA ASN A 227 0.06 -19.98 -8.29
C ASN A 227 -0.89 -18.80 -8.14
N HIS A 228 -1.39 -18.58 -6.94
CA HIS A 228 -2.28 -17.46 -6.59
C HIS A 228 -1.60 -16.42 -5.68
N PHE A 229 -0.28 -16.55 -5.49
CA PHE A 229 0.55 -15.60 -4.76
C PHE A 229 1.65 -14.99 -5.63
N SER A 230 1.38 -14.86 -6.94
CA SER A 230 2.33 -14.29 -7.90
C SER A 230 2.41 -12.75 -7.81
N TRP A 231 3.36 -12.15 -8.54
CA TRP A 231 3.47 -10.70 -8.73
C TRP A 231 2.16 -10.09 -9.23
N GLN A 232 1.50 -10.77 -10.17
CA GLN A 232 0.22 -10.32 -10.71
C GLN A 232 -0.90 -10.39 -9.66
N ASP A 233 -0.91 -11.41 -8.81
CA ASP A 233 -1.85 -11.53 -7.69
C ASP A 233 -1.61 -10.44 -6.63
N ALA A 234 -0.34 -10.12 -6.36
CA ALA A 234 0.03 -9.00 -5.52
C ALA A 234 -0.47 -7.66 -6.10
N ARG A 235 -0.33 -7.44 -7.42
CA ARG A 235 -0.87 -6.24 -8.11
C ARG A 235 -2.39 -6.16 -8.04
N ASN A 236 -3.07 -7.27 -8.23
CA ASN A 236 -4.53 -7.37 -8.12
C ASN A 236 -5.00 -7.00 -6.72
N ASN A 237 -4.41 -7.61 -5.70
CA ASN A 237 -4.76 -7.34 -4.31
C ASN A 237 -4.35 -5.92 -3.87
N TYR A 238 -3.25 -5.36 -4.37
CA TYR A 238 -2.89 -3.96 -4.08
C TYR A 238 -4.00 -3.02 -4.57
N TRP A 239 -4.44 -3.19 -5.81
CA TRP A 239 -5.54 -2.40 -6.35
C TRP A 239 -6.84 -2.58 -5.54
N TRP A 240 -7.19 -3.81 -5.18
CA TRP A 240 -8.40 -4.08 -4.38
C TRP A 240 -8.30 -3.54 -2.95
N GLY A 241 -7.12 -3.59 -2.31
CA GLY A 241 -6.88 -2.97 -1.01
C GLY A 241 -7.11 -1.45 -1.01
N LEU A 242 -6.95 -0.81 -2.17
CA LEU A 242 -7.27 0.61 -2.37
C LEU A 242 -8.75 0.83 -2.70
N THR A 243 -9.36 0.00 -3.56
CA THR A 243 -10.62 0.36 -4.25
C THR A 243 -11.83 -0.52 -3.94
N THR A 244 -11.70 -1.60 -3.17
CA THR A 244 -12.82 -2.55 -3.01
C THR A 244 -14.02 -1.93 -2.29
N GLU A 245 -15.16 -2.07 -2.96
CA GLU A 245 -16.49 -1.61 -2.57
C GLU A 245 -17.53 -2.63 -3.09
N ARG A 246 -18.00 -3.56 -2.26
CA ARG A 246 -18.99 -4.54 -2.74
C ARG A 246 -20.34 -3.90 -2.97
N ASN A 247 -21.09 -4.45 -3.93
CA ASN A 247 -22.43 -4.01 -4.29
C ASN A 247 -22.51 -2.53 -4.72
N ARG A 248 -21.41 -1.95 -5.20
CA ARG A 248 -21.39 -0.62 -5.81
C ARG A 248 -22.39 -0.57 -6.98
N GLY A 249 -23.29 0.42 -6.96
CA GLY A 249 -24.33 0.56 -7.99
C GLY A 249 -25.47 -0.46 -7.91
N GLY A 250 -25.59 -1.21 -6.80
CA GLY A 250 -26.74 -2.08 -6.54
C GLY A 250 -28.07 -1.33 -6.40
N THR A 251 -29.18 -2.05 -6.45
CA THR A 251 -30.54 -1.48 -6.34
C THR A 251 -30.93 -1.08 -4.91
N THR A 252 -30.17 -1.54 -3.91
CA THR A 252 -30.35 -1.24 -2.49
C THR A 252 -29.20 -0.38 -1.97
N PHE A 253 -29.50 0.57 -1.09
CA PHE A 253 -28.47 1.36 -0.43
C PHE A 253 -27.62 0.47 0.48
N ARG A 254 -26.29 0.69 0.45
CA ARG A 254 -25.35 -0.02 1.32
C ARG A 254 -25.57 0.38 2.78
N THR A 255 -25.57 -0.63 3.64
CA THR A 255 -25.69 -0.47 5.10
C THR A 255 -24.33 -0.14 5.72
N ALA A 256 -24.32 0.29 6.99
CA ALA A 256 -23.06 0.43 7.74
C ALA A 256 -22.34 -0.92 7.88
N MET A 257 -23.07 -2.02 8.01
CA MET A 257 -22.50 -3.36 8.11
C MET A 257 -21.77 -3.76 6.81
N ASP A 258 -22.39 -3.56 5.64
CA ASP A 258 -21.75 -3.85 4.34
C ASP A 258 -20.41 -3.12 4.21
N ARG A 259 -20.37 -1.86 4.64
CA ARG A 259 -19.19 -0.99 4.55
C ARG A 259 -18.10 -1.34 5.53
N ASN A 260 -18.49 -1.86 6.69
CA ASN A 260 -17.56 -2.44 7.66
C ASN A 260 -16.91 -3.72 7.11
N LEU A 261 -17.71 -4.60 6.48
CA LEU A 261 -17.19 -5.80 5.84
C LEU A 261 -16.27 -5.47 4.66
N ASP A 262 -16.62 -4.47 3.84
CA ASP A 262 -15.74 -3.96 2.78
C ASP A 262 -14.42 -3.42 3.37
N ALA A 263 -14.47 -2.75 4.52
CA ALA A 263 -13.27 -2.27 5.22
C ALA A 263 -12.39 -3.43 5.69
N GLY A 264 -12.99 -4.44 6.33
CA GLY A 264 -12.28 -5.66 6.70
C GLY A 264 -11.67 -6.38 5.51
N GLU A 265 -12.39 -6.46 4.39
CA GLU A 265 -11.86 -7.10 3.17
C GLU A 265 -10.65 -6.33 2.67
N ARG A 266 -10.70 -5.00 2.56
CA ARG A 266 -9.55 -4.20 2.12
C ARG A 266 -8.32 -4.43 2.99
N LEU A 267 -8.48 -4.60 4.29
CA LEU A 267 -7.37 -4.96 5.19
C LEU A 267 -6.76 -6.33 4.83
N TRP A 268 -7.60 -7.34 4.61
CA TRP A 268 -7.14 -8.66 4.18
C TRP A 268 -6.58 -8.67 2.74
N ARG A 269 -7.01 -7.76 1.86
CA ARG A 269 -6.38 -7.53 0.55
C ARG A 269 -4.97 -6.95 0.69
N TRP A 270 -4.76 -6.08 1.67
CA TRP A 270 -3.41 -5.61 1.98
C TRP A 270 -2.54 -6.73 2.55
N ALA A 271 -3.08 -7.58 3.42
CA ALA A 271 -2.40 -8.80 3.88
C ALA A 271 -2.01 -9.70 2.69
N SER A 272 -2.94 -9.98 1.76
CA SER A 272 -2.65 -10.71 0.52
C SER A 272 -1.58 -10.03 -0.33
N THR A 273 -1.61 -8.70 -0.46
CA THR A 273 -0.61 -7.95 -1.25
C THR A 273 0.80 -8.16 -0.70
N ILE A 274 0.96 -7.94 0.61
CA ILE A 274 2.26 -8.02 1.28
C ILE A 274 2.74 -9.48 1.34
N GLY A 275 1.82 -10.42 1.62
CA GLY A 275 2.08 -11.85 1.58
C GLY A 275 2.58 -12.30 0.20
N SER A 276 1.85 -11.99 -0.88
CA SER A 276 2.26 -12.37 -2.24
C SER A 276 3.59 -11.74 -2.66
N VAL A 277 3.91 -10.52 -2.22
CA VAL A 277 5.27 -9.96 -2.42
C VAL A 277 6.31 -10.81 -1.68
N GLY A 278 5.99 -11.30 -0.48
CA GLY A 278 6.79 -12.27 0.26
C GLY A 278 7.07 -13.55 -0.52
N HIS A 279 6.04 -14.16 -1.12
CA HIS A 279 6.19 -15.34 -1.97
C HIS A 279 7.14 -15.06 -3.16
N VAL A 280 7.01 -13.90 -3.80
CA VAL A 280 7.86 -13.55 -4.95
C VAL A 280 9.32 -13.34 -4.54
N ILE A 281 9.58 -12.68 -3.41
CA ILE A 281 10.96 -12.44 -2.98
C ILE A 281 11.63 -13.71 -2.43
N HIS A 282 10.86 -14.68 -1.91
CA HIS A 282 11.37 -16.02 -1.59
C HIS A 282 12.02 -16.64 -2.83
N LEU A 283 11.32 -16.64 -3.95
CA LEU A 283 11.82 -17.19 -5.22
C LEU A 283 13.05 -16.43 -5.75
N VAL A 284 13.20 -15.14 -5.42
CA VAL A 284 14.44 -14.39 -5.71
C VAL A 284 15.58 -14.82 -4.78
N GLN A 285 15.28 -15.12 -3.52
CA GLN A 285 16.24 -15.67 -2.56
C GLN A 285 16.68 -17.08 -2.96
N ASP A 286 15.79 -17.89 -3.54
CA ASP A 286 16.15 -19.19 -4.17
C ASP A 286 17.08 -19.03 -5.36
N GLY A 287 16.95 -17.93 -6.11
CA GLY A 287 17.95 -17.56 -7.11
C GLY A 287 19.35 -17.37 -6.52
N ALA A 288 19.47 -17.14 -5.20
CA ALA A 288 20.72 -17.07 -4.46
C ALA A 288 21.20 -18.43 -3.95
N GLN A 289 20.49 -19.51 -4.25
CA GLN A 289 20.93 -20.87 -4.00
C GLN A 289 21.49 -21.47 -5.30
N PRO A 290 22.77 -21.91 -5.32
CA PRO A 290 23.35 -22.48 -6.53
C PRO A 290 22.60 -23.72 -7.04
N GLN A 291 21.99 -24.50 -6.13
CA GLN A 291 21.26 -25.72 -6.45
C GLN A 291 20.00 -25.44 -7.28
N HIS A 292 19.24 -24.39 -6.94
CA HIS A 292 18.06 -23.93 -7.69
C HIS A 292 18.40 -23.32 -9.07
N THR A 293 19.63 -22.85 -9.27
CA THR A 293 20.03 -22.20 -10.52
C THR A 293 20.88 -23.08 -11.44
N ARG A 294 21.45 -24.17 -10.91
CA ARG A 294 22.18 -25.19 -11.66
C ARG A 294 21.42 -26.50 -11.72
N ASN A 295 20.11 -26.45 -11.49
CA ASN A 295 19.16 -27.58 -11.63
C ASN A 295 19.70 -28.87 -10.99
N ASP A 296 20.24 -28.72 -9.76
CA ASP A 296 20.76 -29.82 -8.95
C ASP A 296 19.60 -30.42 -8.17
N ALA A 297 19.23 -31.66 -8.49
CA ALA A 297 17.97 -32.24 -8.01
C ALA A 297 18.05 -32.58 -6.51
N HIS A 298 17.11 -32.06 -5.74
CA HIS A 298 16.91 -32.41 -4.33
C HIS A 298 15.43 -32.25 -3.97
N ALA A 299 14.86 -33.26 -3.31
CA ALA A 299 13.45 -33.26 -2.94
C ALA A 299 13.25 -33.02 -1.43
N PRO A 300 12.09 -32.49 -1.00
CA PRO A 300 11.73 -32.35 0.41
C PRO A 300 11.70 -33.69 1.16
N PRO A 301 12.05 -33.73 2.48
CA PRO A 301 12.24 -34.98 3.22
C PRO A 301 10.99 -35.89 3.26
N ASN A 302 9.80 -35.35 2.95
CA ASN A 302 8.54 -36.09 2.87
C ASN A 302 8.23 -36.69 1.49
N ALA A 303 8.87 -36.23 0.41
CA ALA A 303 8.70 -36.80 -0.94
C ALA A 303 9.33 -38.20 -1.07
N TRP A 304 10.22 -38.57 -0.15
CA TRP A 304 10.88 -39.87 -0.04
C TRP A 304 9.90 -41.04 0.16
N PHE A 305 8.67 -40.78 0.61
CA PHE A 305 7.69 -41.81 0.93
C PHE A 305 6.68 -42.12 -0.17
N THR A 306 6.62 -41.30 -1.24
CA THR A 306 5.58 -41.43 -2.29
C THR A 306 6.08 -41.90 -3.65
N SER A 307 7.39 -41.98 -3.87
CA SER A 307 7.96 -42.70 -5.01
C SER A 307 8.69 -43.93 -4.52
N ASP A 308 8.05 -45.09 -4.64
CA ASP A 308 8.75 -46.36 -4.65
C ASP A 308 9.88 -46.27 -5.72
N ALA A 309 11.14 -46.07 -5.29
CA ALA A 309 12.41 -46.33 -6.00
C ALA A 309 13.43 -45.19 -6.25
N GLU A 310 13.43 -44.07 -5.54
CA GLU A 310 14.58 -43.12 -5.58
C GLU A 310 15.50 -43.35 -4.37
N ALA A 311 16.19 -44.49 -4.33
CA ALA A 311 17.34 -44.71 -3.44
C ALA A 311 18.58 -43.88 -3.87
N ASN A 312 18.38 -42.84 -4.68
CA ASN A 312 19.37 -42.28 -5.59
C ASN A 312 19.54 -40.74 -5.51
N GLU A 313 18.74 -40.02 -4.71
CA GLU A 313 19.10 -38.64 -4.33
C GLU A 313 20.26 -38.72 -3.32
N GLY A 314 21.41 -38.13 -3.67
CA GLY A 314 22.59 -38.19 -2.83
C GLY A 314 22.32 -37.47 -1.51
N ARG A 315 22.85 -38.01 -0.41
CA ARG A 315 22.78 -37.37 0.94
C ARG A 315 23.30 -35.91 0.95
N SER A 316 24.06 -35.50 -0.08
CA SER A 316 24.66 -34.17 -0.22
C SER A 316 23.78 -33.11 -0.89
N ASP A 317 22.66 -33.50 -1.49
CA ASP A 317 22.03 -32.66 -2.52
C ASP A 317 21.07 -31.60 -1.96
N ALA A 318 20.72 -31.66 -0.66
CA ALA A 318 19.99 -30.60 0.07
C ALA A 318 20.85 -29.87 1.12
N ALA A 319 22.17 -30.10 1.14
CA ALA A 319 23.01 -29.70 2.26
C ALA A 319 23.23 -28.18 2.39
N TYR A 320 23.04 -27.39 1.32
CA TYR A 320 23.23 -25.94 1.41
C TYR A 320 22.13 -25.28 2.24
N GLU A 321 20.86 -25.61 1.94
CA GLU A 321 19.66 -25.11 2.61
C GLU A 321 19.66 -25.43 4.10
N ASP A 322 19.86 -26.70 4.45
CA ASP A 322 19.94 -27.13 5.85
C ASP A 322 21.12 -26.46 6.58
N TYR A 323 22.23 -26.20 5.86
CA TYR A 323 23.40 -25.59 6.46
C TYR A 323 23.21 -24.10 6.73
N THR A 324 22.55 -23.35 5.84
CA THR A 324 22.23 -21.94 6.06
C THR A 324 21.24 -21.78 7.21
N ASP A 325 20.18 -22.60 7.24
CA ASP A 325 19.19 -22.58 8.32
C ASP A 325 19.81 -22.90 9.68
N TYR A 326 20.69 -23.91 9.71
CA TYR A 326 21.39 -24.29 10.93
C TYR A 326 22.35 -23.18 11.41
N ARG A 327 22.99 -22.43 10.51
CA ARG A 327 23.80 -21.25 10.88
C ARG A 327 22.97 -20.10 11.46
N VAL A 328 21.71 -19.97 11.05
CA VAL A 328 20.77 -18.98 11.59
C VAL A 328 20.32 -19.40 13.00
N THR A 329 19.81 -20.63 13.13
CA THR A 329 19.17 -21.15 14.34
C THR A 329 20.14 -21.59 15.43
N LEU A 330 21.29 -22.16 15.06
CA LEU A 330 22.20 -22.88 15.94
C LEU A 330 21.49 -23.96 16.79
N ASP A 331 20.36 -24.49 16.34
CA ASP A 331 19.61 -25.51 17.07
C ASP A 331 20.13 -26.91 16.75
N TYR A 332 21.09 -27.38 17.54
CA TYR A 332 21.72 -28.70 17.35
C TYR A 332 20.72 -29.86 17.46
N ALA A 333 19.69 -29.73 18.30
CA ALA A 333 18.73 -30.80 18.49
C ALA A 333 17.90 -31.00 17.21
N THR A 334 17.45 -29.89 16.60
CA THR A 334 16.79 -29.91 15.30
C THR A 334 17.71 -30.40 14.20
N ALA A 335 18.92 -29.85 14.11
CA ALA A 335 19.91 -30.26 13.10
C ALA A 335 20.28 -31.75 13.20
N ALA A 336 20.24 -32.35 14.40
CA ALA A 336 20.54 -33.77 14.61
C ALA A 336 19.36 -34.72 14.32
N ALA A 337 18.13 -34.21 14.25
CA ALA A 337 16.92 -35.00 14.36
C ALA A 337 16.44 -35.67 13.05
N SER A 338 17.20 -35.60 11.94
CA SER A 338 16.77 -36.13 10.62
C SER A 338 16.23 -37.58 10.72
N PRO A 339 14.92 -37.83 10.49
CA PRO A 339 14.30 -39.05 10.98
C PRO A 339 14.56 -40.33 10.18
N LEU A 340 14.79 -40.30 8.86
CA LEU A 340 14.93 -41.53 8.07
C LEU A 340 15.82 -41.31 6.82
N ALA A 341 16.89 -42.12 6.73
CA ALA A 341 17.86 -42.24 5.62
C ALA A 341 18.81 -41.04 5.35
N GLY A 342 19.59 -40.64 6.35
CA GLY A 342 20.77 -39.78 6.18
C GLY A 342 20.50 -38.31 6.46
N ASN A 343 21.41 -37.67 7.19
CA ASN A 343 21.34 -36.25 7.49
C ASN A 343 22.26 -35.51 6.50
N PRO A 344 21.79 -34.52 5.74
CA PRO A 344 22.64 -33.81 4.77
C PRO A 344 23.70 -32.94 5.45
N LEU A 345 23.56 -32.69 6.75
CA LEU A 345 24.58 -32.09 7.61
C LEU A 345 25.58 -33.11 8.18
N ALA A 346 25.46 -34.41 7.87
CA ALA A 346 26.39 -35.42 8.35
C ALA A 346 27.75 -35.37 7.62
N HIS A 347 28.82 -35.43 8.40
CA HIS A 347 30.17 -35.71 7.95
C HIS A 347 30.34 -37.18 7.52
N MET A 348 31.51 -37.52 6.98
CA MET A 348 31.86 -38.92 6.66
C MET A 348 31.87 -39.86 7.87
N ASP A 349 32.01 -39.34 9.09
CA ASP A 349 31.90 -40.10 10.34
C ASP A 349 30.48 -40.11 10.94
N GLU A 350 29.49 -39.66 10.16
CA GLU A 350 28.09 -39.50 10.53
C GLU A 350 27.83 -38.46 11.63
N GLY A 351 28.86 -37.74 12.10
CA GLY A 351 28.72 -36.62 13.01
C GLY A 351 28.15 -35.38 12.31
N ILE A 352 27.47 -34.51 13.04
CA ILE A 352 27.05 -33.19 12.55
C ILE A 352 27.88 -32.09 13.22
N PRO A 353 28.16 -30.96 12.54
CA PRO A 353 28.89 -29.85 13.12
C PRO A 353 28.26 -29.37 14.44
N TYR A 354 29.08 -29.11 15.46
CA TYR A 354 28.57 -28.54 16.71
C TYR A 354 28.29 -27.03 16.55
N PRO A 355 27.34 -26.44 17.32
CA PRO A 355 27.05 -25.00 17.23
C PRO A 355 28.26 -24.10 17.46
N SER A 356 29.23 -24.56 18.25
CA SER A 356 30.49 -23.84 18.52
C SER A 356 31.42 -23.76 17.30
N GLU A 357 31.22 -24.60 16.31
CA GLU A 357 32.03 -24.68 15.08
C GLU A 357 31.43 -23.86 13.95
N LEU A 358 30.16 -23.46 14.08
CA LEU A 358 29.45 -22.64 13.12
C LEU A 358 29.70 -21.15 13.37
N THR A 359 29.77 -20.40 12.28
CA THR A 359 29.73 -18.94 12.33
C THR A 359 28.35 -18.47 11.88
N PRO A 360 27.72 -17.49 12.56
CA PRO A 360 26.46 -16.91 12.09
C PRO A 360 26.53 -16.43 10.64
N VAL A 361 25.38 -16.39 9.97
CA VAL A 361 25.27 -15.87 8.60
C VAL A 361 25.68 -14.40 8.51
N VAL A 362 26.22 -14.01 7.35
CA VAL A 362 26.55 -12.61 7.06
C VAL A 362 25.39 -11.95 6.32
N LEU A 363 24.77 -10.95 6.93
CA LEU A 363 23.70 -10.15 6.29
C LEU A 363 24.26 -9.06 5.35
N GLY A 364 25.50 -8.63 5.60
CA GLY A 364 26.24 -7.69 4.77
C GLY A 364 25.59 -6.33 4.55
N SER A 365 26.14 -5.55 3.62
CA SER A 365 25.67 -4.21 3.26
C SER A 365 25.58 -4.01 1.74
N TYR A 366 25.37 -5.10 1.00
CA TYR A 366 25.18 -5.07 -0.45
C TYR A 366 24.06 -4.09 -0.82
N PRO A 367 24.18 -3.22 -1.83
CA PRO A 367 23.16 -2.20 -2.12
C PRO A 367 21.79 -2.79 -2.54
N ASN A 368 20.70 -2.04 -2.33
CA ASN A 368 19.38 -2.42 -2.89
C ASN A 368 19.46 -2.35 -4.42
N VAL A 369 19.10 -3.45 -5.09
CA VAL A 369 19.19 -3.57 -6.55
C VAL A 369 18.02 -2.86 -7.23
N ARG A 370 18.31 -2.16 -8.33
CA ARG A 370 17.31 -1.44 -9.13
C ARG A 370 17.29 -1.97 -10.55
N PHE A 371 16.13 -2.43 -11.01
CA PHE A 371 15.88 -2.79 -12.41
C PHE A 371 14.58 -2.18 -12.92
N SER A 372 14.43 -2.08 -14.25
CA SER A 372 13.24 -1.49 -14.86
C SER A 372 12.06 -2.45 -15.04
N THR A 373 12.26 -3.76 -14.82
CA THR A 373 11.21 -4.79 -14.90
C THR A 373 11.44 -5.87 -13.84
N PRO A 374 10.37 -6.54 -13.34
CA PRO A 374 10.50 -7.53 -12.26
C PRO A 374 11.30 -8.78 -12.68
N VAL A 375 11.22 -9.21 -13.95
CA VAL A 375 11.97 -10.37 -14.46
C VAL A 375 13.49 -10.23 -14.32
N LYS A 376 14.01 -9.00 -14.40
CA LYS A 376 15.46 -8.71 -14.30
C LYS A 376 16.05 -9.02 -12.93
N TYR A 377 15.23 -9.05 -11.87
CA TYR A 377 15.67 -9.48 -10.55
C TYR A 377 16.07 -10.96 -10.53
N PHE A 378 15.43 -11.80 -11.35
CA PHE A 378 15.80 -13.20 -11.53
C PHE A 378 16.91 -13.36 -12.58
N THR A 379 16.69 -12.81 -13.78
CA THR A 379 17.66 -12.89 -14.90
C THR A 379 17.55 -11.73 -15.87
N THR A 380 18.68 -11.31 -16.42
CA THR A 380 18.71 -10.36 -17.56
C THR A 380 19.01 -11.03 -18.89
N ARG A 381 18.92 -12.37 -19.00
CA ARG A 381 19.30 -13.10 -20.23
C ARG A 381 18.64 -12.61 -21.53
N HIS A 382 17.44 -12.04 -21.45
CA HIS A 382 16.69 -11.54 -22.60
C HIS A 382 17.18 -10.17 -23.10
N VAL A 383 17.96 -9.44 -22.29
CA VAL A 383 18.52 -8.12 -22.63
C VAL A 383 20.05 -8.11 -22.68
N ASP A 384 20.72 -8.82 -21.77
CA ASP A 384 22.18 -8.86 -21.66
C ASP A 384 22.71 -10.10 -22.40
N THR A 385 22.72 -10.03 -23.74
CA THR A 385 23.07 -11.15 -24.64
C THR A 385 24.50 -11.11 -25.18
N SER A 386 25.22 -10.01 -24.96
CA SER A 386 26.60 -9.84 -25.43
C SER A 386 27.58 -10.60 -24.53
N ALA A 387 28.54 -11.30 -25.13
CA ALA A 387 29.58 -11.99 -24.39
C ALA A 387 30.46 -11.01 -23.61
N ALA A 388 30.78 -11.34 -22.36
CA ALA A 388 31.73 -10.61 -21.52
C ALA A 388 32.78 -11.56 -20.94
N THR A 389 33.96 -11.05 -20.63
CA THR A 389 35.04 -11.84 -20.00
C THR A 389 34.62 -12.29 -18.61
N CYS A 390 34.85 -13.57 -18.29
CA CYS A 390 34.38 -14.20 -17.06
C CYS A 390 35.26 -13.92 -15.81
N GLY A 391 35.80 -12.69 -15.73
CA GLY A 391 36.64 -12.21 -14.64
C GLY A 391 38.07 -11.89 -15.08
N THR A 392 38.81 -11.18 -14.24
CA THR A 392 40.19 -10.80 -14.55
C THR A 392 41.08 -12.04 -14.67
N GLY A 393 41.77 -12.19 -15.80
CA GLY A 393 42.66 -13.33 -16.06
C GLY A 393 41.97 -14.58 -16.59
N SER A 394 40.64 -14.55 -16.76
CA SER A 394 39.90 -15.65 -17.40
C SER A 394 40.00 -15.58 -18.92
N THR A 395 40.18 -16.73 -19.55
CA THR A 395 40.21 -16.85 -21.03
C THR A 395 38.83 -17.07 -21.64
N SER A 396 37.81 -17.35 -20.82
CA SER A 396 36.43 -17.49 -21.29
C SER A 396 35.73 -16.15 -21.43
N SER A 397 34.93 -16.05 -22.49
CA SER A 397 33.96 -14.99 -22.70
C SER A 397 32.61 -15.61 -23.02
N ASP A 398 31.59 -15.29 -22.22
CA ASP A 398 30.25 -15.86 -22.34
C ASP A 398 29.18 -14.79 -22.06
N PRO A 399 28.02 -14.79 -22.74
CA PRO A 399 26.90 -13.92 -22.41
C PRO A 399 26.49 -13.94 -20.94
N VAL A 400 26.54 -15.11 -20.28
CA VAL A 400 26.20 -15.29 -18.86
C VAL A 400 27.03 -14.38 -17.96
N CYS A 401 28.27 -14.08 -18.33
CA CYS A 401 29.17 -13.21 -17.57
C CYS A 401 28.79 -11.72 -17.63
N ALA A 402 27.93 -11.32 -18.59
CA ALA A 402 27.38 -9.97 -18.66
C ALA A 402 26.05 -9.81 -17.88
N ARG A 403 25.36 -10.92 -17.59
CA ARG A 403 24.02 -10.89 -17.00
C ARG A 403 24.03 -10.50 -15.53
N ARG A 404 22.90 -9.97 -15.06
CA ARG A 404 22.78 -9.20 -13.81
C ARG A 404 21.71 -9.73 -12.85
N GLY A 405 20.90 -10.71 -13.21
CA GLY A 405 19.90 -11.24 -12.29
C GLY A 405 20.52 -12.10 -11.18
N MET A 406 19.76 -12.36 -10.12
CA MET A 406 20.22 -13.16 -9.00
C MET A 406 20.57 -14.59 -9.43
N SER A 407 19.72 -15.22 -10.24
CA SER A 407 19.98 -16.55 -10.78
C SER A 407 21.21 -16.56 -11.69
N ASP A 408 21.43 -15.47 -12.45
CA ASP A 408 22.63 -15.34 -13.28
C ASP A 408 23.90 -15.25 -12.43
N PHE A 409 23.86 -14.59 -11.26
CA PHE A 409 25.00 -14.42 -10.36
C PHE A 409 25.35 -15.75 -9.68
N SER A 410 24.35 -16.44 -9.16
CA SER A 410 24.51 -17.72 -8.50
C SER A 410 25.03 -18.79 -9.47
N ASN A 411 24.38 -18.97 -10.62
CA ASN A 411 24.73 -19.98 -11.60
C ASN A 411 26.18 -19.84 -12.11
N ARG A 412 26.63 -18.62 -12.43
CA ARG A 412 27.97 -18.39 -12.99
C ARG A 412 29.10 -18.44 -11.96
N GLY A 413 28.78 -18.23 -10.69
CA GLY A 413 29.75 -18.00 -9.63
C GLY A 413 30.14 -19.26 -8.87
N PHE A 414 29.21 -20.21 -8.74
CA PHE A 414 29.28 -21.25 -7.73
C PHE A 414 29.03 -22.64 -8.32
N PHE A 415 29.65 -23.64 -7.69
CA PHE A 415 29.38 -25.05 -7.98
C PHE A 415 28.38 -25.62 -6.96
N THR A 416 27.73 -26.72 -7.32
CA THR A 416 26.91 -27.54 -6.40
C THR A 416 27.50 -28.95 -6.31
N SER A 417 27.01 -29.80 -5.41
CA SER A 417 27.48 -31.19 -5.28
C SER A 417 27.40 -31.93 -6.61
N GLY A 418 26.29 -31.80 -7.34
CA GLY A 418 26.07 -32.45 -8.63
C GLY A 418 26.75 -31.81 -9.83
N THR A 419 27.43 -30.67 -9.65
CA THR A 419 27.94 -29.86 -10.77
C THR A 419 29.40 -29.41 -10.62
N VAL A 420 30.17 -30.04 -9.73
CA VAL A 420 31.62 -29.84 -9.60
C VAL A 420 32.39 -30.33 -10.84
N PRO A 421 33.62 -29.84 -11.10
CA PRO A 421 34.39 -30.25 -12.26
C PRO A 421 34.59 -31.75 -12.40
N GLY A 422 34.52 -32.23 -13.64
CA GLY A 422 34.69 -33.65 -13.97
C GLY A 422 33.44 -34.50 -13.69
N MET A 423 32.48 -33.99 -12.90
CA MET A 423 31.14 -34.56 -12.90
C MET A 423 30.44 -34.23 -14.21
N ARG A 424 29.52 -35.09 -14.59
CA ARG A 424 28.70 -34.92 -15.79
C ARG A 424 27.27 -34.77 -15.31
N GLU A 425 26.56 -33.83 -15.92
CA GLU A 425 25.15 -33.59 -15.64
C GLU A 425 24.37 -34.90 -15.80
N CYS A 426 23.71 -35.33 -14.74
CA CYS A 426 22.89 -36.52 -14.78
C CYS A 426 21.49 -36.17 -15.31
N LEU A 427 21.07 -36.83 -16.37
CA LEU A 427 19.76 -36.62 -17.01
C LEU A 427 18.65 -37.44 -16.36
N SER A 428 19.00 -38.49 -15.60
CA SER A 428 18.04 -39.33 -14.89
C SER A 428 18.71 -40.09 -13.73
N PRO A 429 18.20 -39.99 -12.49
CA PRO A 429 17.00 -39.24 -12.12
C PRO A 429 17.19 -37.73 -12.06
N GLY A 430 18.42 -37.22 -11.96
CA GLY A 430 18.78 -35.81 -12.13
C GLY A 430 20.22 -35.46 -11.73
N PRO A 431 20.79 -34.28 -12.05
CA PRO A 431 22.13 -33.87 -11.61
C PRO A 431 22.22 -33.97 -10.09
N GLY A 432 23.35 -34.47 -9.57
CA GLY A 432 23.53 -34.78 -8.16
C GLY A 432 23.29 -36.25 -7.80
N SER A 433 22.40 -36.94 -8.52
CA SER A 433 22.03 -38.32 -8.19
C SER A 433 23.17 -39.34 -8.29
N ASP A 434 23.18 -40.27 -7.32
CA ASP A 434 24.08 -41.42 -7.27
C ASP A 434 23.32 -42.69 -6.86
N PRO A 435 23.22 -43.72 -7.73
CA PRO A 435 23.79 -43.80 -9.07
C PRO A 435 23.01 -43.00 -10.13
N CYS A 436 23.75 -42.21 -10.92
CA CYS A 436 23.22 -41.64 -12.15
C CYS A 436 22.97 -42.74 -13.20
N SER A 437 21.74 -42.83 -13.70
CA SER A 437 21.36 -43.83 -14.73
C SER A 437 21.69 -43.37 -16.15
N THR A 438 21.60 -42.06 -16.41
CA THR A 438 21.83 -41.47 -17.74
C THR A 438 22.64 -40.20 -17.59
N VAL A 439 23.80 -40.15 -18.23
CA VAL A 439 24.73 -39.02 -18.13
C VAL A 439 24.69 -38.18 -19.41
N ASN A 440 24.63 -36.86 -19.27
CA ASN A 440 24.84 -35.94 -20.38
C ASN A 440 26.34 -35.90 -20.74
N PRO A 441 26.75 -36.32 -21.94
CA PRO A 441 28.16 -36.30 -22.34
C PRO A 441 28.71 -34.87 -22.48
N ASN A 442 27.84 -33.87 -22.66
CA ASN A 442 28.18 -32.45 -22.83
C ASN A 442 27.43 -31.63 -21.77
N PRO A 443 27.96 -31.52 -20.53
CA PRO A 443 27.26 -30.85 -19.43
C PRO A 443 26.87 -29.42 -19.82
N SER A 444 25.65 -29.04 -19.45
CA SER A 444 25.06 -27.76 -19.83
C SER A 444 25.46 -26.58 -18.93
N TYR A 445 26.28 -26.83 -17.90
CA TYR A 445 26.77 -25.84 -16.95
C TYR A 445 28.19 -25.36 -17.30
N ALA A 446 28.31 -24.49 -18.29
CA ALA A 446 29.63 -24.02 -18.76
C ALA A 446 30.42 -23.19 -17.73
N LEU A 447 29.77 -22.67 -16.67
CA LEU A 447 30.35 -21.77 -15.69
C LEU A 447 29.87 -22.08 -14.26
N PRO A 448 30.71 -21.96 -13.22
CA PRO A 448 32.13 -21.63 -13.30
C PRO A 448 32.94 -22.67 -14.09
N GLU A 449 34.03 -22.20 -14.70
CA GLU A 449 34.80 -22.96 -15.71
C GLU A 449 35.26 -24.33 -15.19
N GLU A 450 34.81 -25.42 -15.82
CA GLU A 450 35.13 -26.79 -15.37
C GLU A 450 36.63 -27.11 -15.43
N THR A 451 37.36 -26.52 -16.38
CA THR A 451 38.75 -26.95 -16.63
C THR A 451 39.75 -26.49 -15.56
N MET A 452 39.38 -25.53 -14.70
CA MET A 452 40.23 -24.94 -13.65
C MET A 452 41.68 -24.64 -14.09
N ALA A 453 41.87 -24.34 -15.39
CA ALA A 453 43.18 -24.25 -16.01
C ALA A 453 43.61 -22.80 -16.27
N ASP A 454 42.71 -21.83 -16.10
CA ASP A 454 42.99 -20.42 -16.31
C ASP A 454 43.66 -19.75 -15.07
N ALA A 455 44.25 -18.57 -15.29
CA ALA A 455 44.95 -17.84 -14.23
C ALA A 455 44.00 -17.18 -13.20
N ALA A 456 42.68 -17.32 -13.34
CA ALA A 456 41.70 -16.74 -12.43
C ALA A 456 41.64 -17.52 -11.10
N TRP A 457 41.94 -18.82 -11.14
CA TRP A 457 41.95 -19.73 -10.00
C TRP A 457 43.20 -19.58 -9.13
N ALA A 458 43.00 -19.60 -7.82
CA ALA A 458 44.05 -19.76 -6.83
C ALA A 458 43.74 -20.95 -5.92
N VAL A 459 44.78 -21.51 -5.31
CA VAL A 459 44.71 -22.74 -4.53
C VAL A 459 45.38 -22.57 -3.18
N GLN A 460 44.79 -23.16 -2.13
CA GLN A 460 45.40 -23.21 -0.80
C GLN A 460 45.18 -24.57 -0.13
N PRO A 461 46.15 -25.07 0.66
CA PRO A 461 45.97 -26.30 1.43
C PRO A 461 44.99 -26.07 2.60
N ILE A 462 44.07 -27.01 2.84
CA ILE A 462 43.09 -26.92 3.95
C ILE A 462 43.51 -27.65 5.23
N GLY A 463 44.75 -28.13 5.30
CA GLY A 463 45.35 -28.73 6.51
C GLY A 463 44.93 -30.17 6.81
N LEU A 464 44.08 -30.78 5.97
CA LEU A 464 43.79 -32.21 5.99
C LEU A 464 44.87 -32.96 5.19
N SER A 465 45.63 -33.82 5.88
CA SER A 465 46.71 -34.61 5.29
C SER A 465 46.58 -36.08 5.64
N PHE A 466 46.56 -36.93 4.63
CA PHE A 466 46.61 -38.39 4.77
C PHE A 466 47.96 -38.92 4.33
N TYR A 467 48.50 -39.90 5.06
CA TYR A 467 49.78 -40.53 4.71
C TYR A 467 49.52 -41.94 4.18
N VAL A 468 49.86 -42.18 2.92
CA VAL A 468 49.77 -43.51 2.29
C VAL A 468 51.14 -43.85 1.70
N ASN A 469 51.69 -45.01 2.08
CA ASN A 469 53.02 -45.49 1.66
C ASN A 469 54.15 -44.45 1.86
N GLY A 470 54.10 -43.66 2.94
CA GLY A 470 55.10 -42.63 3.25
C GLY A 470 54.99 -41.34 2.41
N LYS A 471 53.94 -41.20 1.59
CA LYS A 471 53.62 -39.99 0.83
C LYS A 471 52.39 -39.29 1.43
N GLN A 472 52.42 -37.96 1.44
CA GLN A 472 51.36 -37.12 1.99
C GLN A 472 50.39 -36.71 0.87
N ALA A 473 49.11 -37.07 0.99
CA ALA A 473 48.01 -36.54 0.19
C ALA A 473 47.36 -35.38 0.96
N ASN A 474 47.22 -34.23 0.29
CA ASN A 474 46.63 -33.03 0.87
C ASN A 474 45.32 -32.70 0.16
N SER A 475 44.35 -32.17 0.90
CA SER A 475 43.19 -31.51 0.31
C SER A 475 43.50 -30.04 0.05
N PHE A 476 42.94 -29.51 -1.04
CA PHE A 476 43.15 -28.12 -1.46
C PHE A 476 41.82 -27.43 -1.74
N GLU A 477 41.73 -26.15 -1.41
CA GLU A 477 40.57 -25.32 -1.71
C GLU A 477 40.90 -24.39 -2.87
N TYR A 478 39.98 -24.34 -3.83
CA TYR A 478 40.06 -23.51 -5.02
C TYR A 478 39.19 -22.26 -4.82
N TYR A 479 39.78 -21.11 -5.07
CA TYR A 479 39.12 -19.82 -4.90
C TYR A 479 39.37 -18.89 -6.07
N ARG A 480 38.35 -18.10 -6.43
CA ARG A 480 38.38 -17.17 -7.57
C ARG A 480 37.62 -15.88 -7.27
N SER A 481 37.84 -14.84 -8.07
CA SER A 481 36.95 -13.68 -8.07
C SER A 481 35.65 -14.05 -8.78
N ILE A 482 34.52 -13.69 -8.17
CA ILE A 482 33.20 -13.81 -8.77
C ILE A 482 32.83 -12.46 -9.39
N ILE A 483 32.32 -12.48 -10.61
CA ILE A 483 31.94 -11.25 -11.29
C ILE A 483 30.62 -10.77 -10.73
N ASP A 484 30.64 -9.58 -10.15
CA ASP A 484 29.45 -8.84 -9.81
C ASP A 484 29.21 -7.73 -10.82
N THR A 485 28.34 -7.97 -11.78
CA THR A 485 27.95 -6.99 -12.80
C THR A 485 27.02 -5.91 -12.26
N VAL A 486 26.41 -6.13 -11.09
CA VAL A 486 25.43 -5.22 -10.46
C VAL A 486 26.12 -4.23 -9.52
N ALA A 487 27.08 -4.69 -8.73
CA ALA A 487 27.90 -3.86 -7.86
C ALA A 487 29.40 -4.27 -7.94
N PRO A 488 30.11 -3.96 -9.05
CA PRO A 488 31.50 -4.39 -9.26
C PRO A 488 32.51 -3.94 -8.18
N GLY A 489 32.19 -2.88 -7.44
CA GLY A 489 33.03 -2.35 -6.36
C GLY A 489 32.67 -2.87 -4.97
N TYR A 490 31.67 -3.75 -4.85
CA TYR A 490 31.32 -4.36 -3.56
C TYR A 490 32.41 -5.34 -3.12
N VAL A 491 32.76 -5.30 -1.84
CA VAL A 491 33.78 -6.16 -1.25
C VAL A 491 33.10 -7.09 -0.25
N ASP A 492 33.13 -8.40 -0.56
CA ASP A 492 32.56 -9.42 0.31
C ASP A 492 33.34 -9.55 1.63
N ALA A 493 32.62 -9.85 2.71
CA ALA A 493 33.18 -9.97 4.06
C ALA A 493 33.89 -11.33 4.26
N LEU A 494 34.98 -11.54 3.52
CA LEU A 494 35.72 -12.79 3.50
C LEU A 494 37.06 -12.66 4.26
N PRO A 495 37.62 -13.77 4.77
CA PRO A 495 38.94 -13.75 5.40
C PRO A 495 40.04 -13.19 4.49
N ASN A 496 40.94 -12.40 5.06
CA ASN A 496 42.07 -11.78 4.34
C ASN A 496 42.94 -12.78 3.56
N ALA A 497 42.98 -14.04 4.00
CA ALA A 497 43.72 -15.12 3.33
C ALA A 497 43.27 -15.34 1.88
N PHE A 498 42.00 -15.03 1.55
CA PHE A 498 41.47 -15.17 0.20
C PHE A 498 41.67 -13.94 -0.68
N ASN A 499 42.18 -12.83 -0.13
CA ASN A 499 42.44 -11.59 -0.88
C ASN A 499 41.25 -11.14 -1.76
N GLY A 500 40.03 -11.17 -1.20
CA GLY A 500 38.81 -10.77 -1.90
C GLY A 500 38.29 -11.78 -2.93
N LYS A 501 38.80 -13.02 -2.95
CA LYS A 501 38.28 -14.13 -3.75
C LYS A 501 37.40 -15.04 -2.90
N VAL A 502 36.54 -15.81 -3.55
CA VAL A 502 35.59 -16.72 -2.90
C VAL A 502 36.08 -18.17 -3.06
N PRO A 503 36.16 -18.96 -1.98
CA PRO A 503 36.45 -20.40 -2.03
C PRO A 503 35.25 -21.24 -2.41
N ILE A 504 35.18 -21.61 -3.68
CA ILE A 504 33.96 -22.17 -4.29
C ILE A 504 33.95 -23.70 -4.43
N VAL A 505 35.10 -24.38 -4.28
CA VAL A 505 35.15 -25.86 -4.33
C VAL A 505 36.44 -26.41 -3.73
N THR A 506 36.36 -27.63 -3.19
CA THR A 506 37.49 -28.35 -2.61
C THR A 506 37.93 -29.49 -3.52
N ALA A 507 39.22 -29.57 -3.84
CA ALA A 507 39.83 -30.77 -4.39
C ALA A 507 39.91 -31.83 -3.30
N SER A 508 39.24 -32.95 -3.58
CA SER A 508 39.17 -34.10 -2.70
C SER A 508 40.55 -34.73 -2.51
N MET A 509 40.75 -35.36 -1.35
CA MET A 509 41.94 -36.17 -1.10
C MET A 509 42.11 -37.28 -2.15
N PHE A 510 41.01 -37.79 -2.71
CA PHE A 510 41.00 -38.86 -3.71
C PHE A 510 41.70 -38.45 -5.01
N ARG A 511 41.62 -37.18 -5.41
CA ARG A 511 42.31 -36.63 -6.58
C ARG A 511 43.84 -36.78 -6.48
N THR A 512 44.37 -36.69 -5.26
CA THR A 512 45.82 -36.81 -5.02
C THR A 512 46.22 -38.26 -4.70
N LEU A 513 45.29 -39.06 -4.19
CA LEU A 513 45.48 -40.48 -3.85
C LEU A 513 45.54 -41.39 -5.10
N THR A 514 44.85 -41.04 -6.19
CA THR A 514 44.92 -41.77 -7.46
C THR A 514 46.34 -41.82 -8.04
N ASP A 515 47.13 -40.77 -7.85
CA ASP A 515 48.57 -40.72 -8.21
C ASP A 515 49.47 -41.58 -7.29
N LEU A 516 48.95 -42.00 -6.13
CA LEU A 516 49.67 -42.74 -5.09
C LEU A 516 49.37 -44.26 -5.11
N LEU A 517 48.37 -44.69 -5.90
CA LEU A 517 47.88 -46.07 -6.00
C LEU A 517 48.03 -46.61 -7.43
N GLN A 518 47.95 -47.94 -7.62
CA GLN A 518 48.03 -48.53 -8.97
C GLN A 518 46.81 -48.11 -9.84
N PRO A 519 46.99 -47.95 -11.17
CA PRO A 519 45.90 -47.61 -12.08
C PRO A 519 44.72 -48.58 -11.92
N GLY A 520 43.52 -48.06 -11.65
CA GLY A 520 42.28 -48.84 -11.49
C GLY A 520 41.83 -49.13 -10.06
N GLY A 521 42.49 -48.57 -9.03
CA GLY A 521 42.22 -48.88 -7.62
C GLY A 521 41.16 -48.05 -6.88
N PHE A 522 40.67 -46.94 -7.44
CA PHE A 522 39.71 -46.06 -6.74
C PHE A 522 38.73 -45.38 -7.71
N ILE A 523 37.45 -45.36 -7.34
CA ILE A 523 36.38 -44.53 -7.93
C ILE A 523 35.95 -43.57 -6.82
N GLY A 524 36.22 -42.27 -6.97
CA GLY A 524 35.84 -41.24 -6.01
C GLY A 524 35.83 -39.86 -6.69
N SER A 525 35.05 -38.91 -6.19
CA SER A 525 34.98 -37.58 -6.80
C SER A 525 36.31 -36.83 -6.60
N GLU A 526 36.86 -36.28 -7.69
CA GLU A 526 38.09 -35.47 -7.62
C GLU A 526 37.86 -34.13 -6.90
N TYR A 527 36.62 -33.65 -6.90
CA TYR A 527 36.19 -32.41 -6.29
C TYR A 527 34.92 -32.64 -5.45
N THR A 528 34.72 -31.78 -4.46
CA THR A 528 33.58 -31.85 -3.54
C THR A 528 33.26 -30.45 -3.01
N ILE A 529 32.01 -30.24 -2.61
CA ILE A 529 31.57 -29.05 -1.88
C ILE A 529 31.64 -29.37 -0.39
N SER A 530 32.44 -28.61 0.34
CA SER A 530 32.55 -28.73 1.80
C SER A 530 31.70 -27.68 2.52
N TYR A 531 31.44 -27.85 3.83
CA TYR A 531 30.81 -26.78 4.64
C TYR A 531 31.57 -25.46 4.60
N ARG A 532 32.88 -25.50 4.39
CA ARG A 532 33.67 -24.27 4.23
C ARG A 532 33.28 -23.55 2.93
N ASN A 533 33.06 -24.28 1.83
CA ASN A 533 32.58 -23.72 0.58
C ASN A 533 31.17 -23.14 0.78
N MET A 534 30.23 -23.96 1.26
CA MET A 534 28.84 -23.54 1.53
C MET A 534 28.76 -22.30 2.43
N ARG A 535 29.59 -22.23 3.48
CA ARG A 535 29.68 -21.06 4.36
C ARG A 535 30.00 -19.79 3.59
N TYR A 536 31.06 -19.80 2.80
CA TYR A 536 31.52 -18.60 2.11
C TYR A 536 30.67 -18.28 0.90
N ASP A 537 30.06 -19.28 0.26
CA ASP A 537 29.04 -19.09 -0.75
C ASP A 537 27.85 -18.33 -0.14
N ALA A 538 27.34 -18.78 1.01
CA ALA A 538 26.28 -18.07 1.74
C ALA A 538 26.69 -16.66 2.20
N ASP A 539 27.93 -16.47 2.66
CA ASP A 539 28.42 -15.14 3.09
C ASP A 539 28.51 -14.13 1.92
N VAL A 540 28.50 -14.61 0.67
CA VAL A 540 28.47 -13.81 -0.57
C VAL A 540 27.04 -13.69 -1.12
N LEU A 541 26.26 -14.77 -1.08
CA LEU A 541 24.93 -14.86 -1.69
C LEU A 541 23.83 -14.22 -0.83
N LEU A 542 23.83 -14.42 0.49
CA LEU A 542 22.77 -13.90 1.37
C LEU A 542 22.69 -12.36 1.39
N PRO A 543 23.81 -11.59 1.46
CA PRO A 543 23.75 -10.13 1.35
C PRO A 543 23.13 -9.65 0.03
N ARG A 544 23.41 -10.36 -1.06
CA ARG A 544 22.82 -10.08 -2.37
C ARG A 544 21.33 -10.42 -2.36
N ALA A 545 20.93 -11.56 -1.80
CA ALA A 545 19.52 -11.94 -1.71
C ALA A 545 18.70 -10.85 -1.03
N ILE A 546 19.20 -10.32 0.09
CA ILE A 546 18.60 -9.17 0.78
C ILE A 546 18.53 -7.93 -0.12
N GLY A 547 19.61 -7.61 -0.84
CA GLY A 547 19.64 -6.45 -1.75
C GLY A 547 18.70 -6.55 -2.95
N TYR A 548 18.55 -7.75 -3.53
CA TYR A 548 17.60 -8.01 -4.60
C TYR A 548 16.16 -8.01 -4.08
N SER A 549 15.87 -8.67 -2.95
CA SER A 549 14.54 -8.66 -2.33
C SER A 549 14.10 -7.24 -1.93
N ALA A 550 14.96 -6.48 -1.22
CA ALA A 550 14.66 -5.09 -0.84
C ALA A 550 14.45 -4.20 -2.07
N GLY A 551 15.30 -4.37 -3.09
CA GLY A 551 15.16 -3.68 -4.37
C GLY A 551 13.86 -4.01 -5.10
N MET A 552 13.40 -5.25 -5.03
CA MET A 552 12.15 -5.69 -5.66
C MET A 552 10.93 -5.16 -4.92
N ILE A 553 10.97 -5.08 -3.58
CA ILE A 553 9.96 -4.40 -2.77
C ILE A 553 9.89 -2.91 -3.15
N ASP A 554 11.05 -2.23 -3.22
CA ASP A 554 11.15 -0.83 -3.64
C ASP A 554 10.54 -0.63 -5.03
N TYR A 555 10.81 -1.54 -5.97
CA TYR A 555 10.25 -1.52 -7.32
C TYR A 555 8.73 -1.77 -7.33
N PHE A 556 8.21 -2.68 -6.52
CA PHE A 556 6.77 -2.94 -6.43
C PHE A 556 6.01 -1.66 -6.01
N PHE A 557 6.51 -0.94 -5.01
CA PHE A 557 5.88 0.27 -4.46
C PHE A 557 6.39 1.59 -5.06
N ARG A 558 7.11 1.54 -6.19
CA ARG A 558 7.81 2.73 -6.72
C ARG A 558 6.89 3.84 -7.23
N GLY A 559 5.71 3.48 -7.74
CA GLY A 559 4.85 4.40 -8.47
C GLY A 559 4.27 5.48 -7.57
N ARG A 560 4.54 6.75 -7.92
CA ARG A 560 4.12 7.91 -7.14
C ARG A 560 3.37 8.92 -7.99
N LEU A 561 2.24 9.37 -7.48
CA LEU A 561 1.53 10.53 -8.00
C LEU A 561 1.70 11.69 -7.03
N LYS A 562 2.00 12.87 -7.55
CA LYS A 562 1.90 14.11 -6.78
C LYS A 562 0.45 14.57 -6.85
N VAL A 563 -0.21 14.58 -5.70
CA VAL A 563 -1.57 15.12 -5.52
C VAL A 563 -1.44 16.43 -4.75
N ASP A 564 -1.71 17.54 -5.42
CA ASP A 564 -1.67 18.87 -4.80
C ASP A 564 -3.09 19.42 -4.62
N ALA A 565 -3.25 20.26 -3.59
CA ALA A 565 -4.49 21.01 -3.38
C ALA A 565 -4.81 21.90 -4.60
N PRO A 566 -6.09 22.08 -4.97
CA PRO A 566 -6.51 23.08 -5.95
C PRO A 566 -5.95 24.47 -5.64
N GLN A 567 -5.79 25.32 -6.65
CA GLN A 567 -5.20 26.66 -6.48
C GLN A 567 -5.96 27.53 -5.46
N ASP A 568 -7.27 27.30 -5.33
CA ASP A 568 -8.19 27.99 -4.44
C ASP A 568 -8.42 27.26 -3.09
N GLY A 569 -7.70 26.16 -2.85
CA GLY A 569 -7.80 25.33 -1.64
C GLY A 569 -9.09 24.53 -1.50
N LEU A 570 -10.01 24.60 -2.48
CA LEU A 570 -11.33 24.01 -2.38
C LEU A 570 -11.39 22.67 -3.13
N PHE A 571 -11.39 21.56 -2.39
CA PHE A 571 -11.47 20.21 -2.94
C PHE A 571 -12.90 19.88 -3.41
N ALA A 572 -13.90 20.12 -2.57
CA ALA A 572 -15.29 19.76 -2.84
C ALA A 572 -16.28 20.72 -2.20
N PHE A 573 -17.49 20.82 -2.75
CA PHE A 573 -18.52 21.74 -2.27
C PHE A 573 -19.94 21.17 -2.48
N THR A 574 -20.83 21.37 -1.51
CA THR A 574 -22.24 20.94 -1.59
C THR A 574 -23.18 21.89 -0.83
N ASP A 575 -24.46 21.95 -1.22
CA ASP A 575 -25.49 22.73 -0.53
C ASP A 575 -26.02 21.93 0.67
N GLN A 576 -25.44 22.17 1.85
CA GLN A 576 -25.83 21.51 3.11
C GLN A 576 -27.29 21.75 3.47
N GLY A 577 -27.84 22.91 3.11
CA GLY A 577 -29.22 23.29 3.40
C GLY A 577 -30.26 22.43 2.72
N MET A 578 -29.88 21.64 1.69
CA MET A 578 -30.78 20.68 1.03
C MET A 578 -31.42 19.73 2.03
N ALA A 579 -32.71 19.46 1.88
CA ALA A 579 -33.44 18.58 2.77
C ALA A 579 -32.84 17.16 2.75
N HIS A 580 -32.29 16.75 3.89
CA HIS A 580 -31.73 15.43 4.10
C HIS A 580 -32.04 14.94 5.52
N THR A 581 -32.04 13.63 5.70
CA THR A 581 -32.23 12.97 6.99
C THR A 581 -30.96 12.22 7.38
N VAL A 582 -30.93 11.62 8.57
CA VAL A 582 -29.93 10.64 8.96
C VAL A 582 -30.65 9.32 9.21
N ASP A 583 -30.19 8.25 8.58
CA ASP A 583 -30.78 6.92 8.77
C ASP A 583 -30.28 6.25 10.07
N SER A 584 -30.77 5.04 10.36
CA SER A 584 -30.37 4.27 11.56
C SER A 584 -28.89 3.92 11.59
N ASP A 585 -28.23 3.91 10.44
CA ASP A 585 -26.81 3.58 10.27
C ASP A 585 -25.91 4.83 10.36
N GLY A 586 -26.51 6.01 10.58
CA GLY A 586 -25.80 7.27 10.70
C GLY A 586 -25.38 7.89 9.36
N TYR A 587 -26.00 7.47 8.24
CA TYR A 587 -25.76 8.09 6.94
C TYR A 587 -26.69 9.28 6.69
N PRO A 588 -26.16 10.42 6.25
CA PRO A 588 -26.96 11.49 5.67
C PRO A 588 -27.62 10.99 4.37
N ARG A 589 -28.95 11.06 4.27
CA ARG A 589 -29.73 10.60 3.11
C ARG A 589 -30.50 11.73 2.44
N CYS A 590 -30.42 11.82 1.12
CA CYS A 590 -31.24 12.75 0.34
C CYS A 590 -32.72 12.43 0.52
N THR A 591 -33.56 13.45 0.72
CA THR A 591 -35.02 13.25 0.73
C THR A 591 -35.66 13.26 -0.66
N ASN A 592 -35.05 13.96 -1.60
CA ASN A 592 -35.56 14.18 -2.96
C ASN A 592 -34.45 14.01 -4.00
N ASN A 593 -34.85 13.80 -5.25
CA ASN A 593 -33.94 13.93 -6.39
C ASN A 593 -33.63 15.41 -6.65
N VAL A 594 -32.35 15.77 -6.68
CA VAL A 594 -31.88 17.13 -6.96
C VAL A 594 -30.91 17.08 -8.13
N PHE A 595 -31.34 17.62 -9.27
CA PHE A 595 -30.50 17.72 -10.46
C PHE A 595 -29.51 18.88 -10.31
N ALA A 596 -28.34 18.72 -10.92
CA ALA A 596 -27.42 19.84 -11.05
C ALA A 596 -28.07 20.97 -11.88
N PRO A 597 -27.85 22.24 -11.51
CA PRO A 597 -28.42 23.39 -12.23
C PRO A 597 -27.84 23.57 -13.64
N ILE A 598 -26.80 22.82 -13.99
CA ILE A 598 -26.06 22.88 -15.26
C ILE A 598 -26.29 21.57 -16.01
N THR A 599 -26.74 21.67 -17.27
CA THR A 599 -26.99 20.51 -18.15
C THR A 599 -25.72 19.69 -18.36
N GLY A 600 -25.81 18.36 -18.19
CA GLY A 600 -24.69 17.44 -18.38
C GLY A 600 -23.89 17.14 -17.12
N GLU A 601 -24.21 17.80 -16.01
CA GLU A 601 -23.62 17.50 -14.71
C GLU A 601 -24.31 16.31 -14.00
N PRO A 602 -23.59 15.53 -13.18
CA PRO A 602 -24.18 14.44 -12.42
C PRO A 602 -25.24 14.97 -11.45
N ILE A 603 -26.23 14.13 -11.17
CA ILE A 603 -27.29 14.42 -10.19
C ILE A 603 -26.63 14.73 -8.84
N LEU A 604 -27.03 15.84 -8.20
CA LEU A 604 -26.45 16.27 -6.91
C LEU A 604 -26.90 15.39 -5.74
N CYS A 605 -28.11 14.84 -5.84
CA CYS A 605 -28.72 13.99 -4.83
C CYS A 605 -29.77 13.08 -5.49
N ASN A 606 -29.71 11.77 -5.27
CA ASN A 606 -30.84 10.86 -5.56
C ASN A 606 -31.58 10.58 -4.26
N ALA A 607 -32.91 10.60 -4.25
CA ALA A 607 -33.72 10.30 -3.08
C ALA A 607 -33.31 8.94 -2.47
N GLY A 608 -33.05 8.93 -1.17
CA GLY A 608 -32.50 7.79 -0.42
C GLY A 608 -30.99 7.55 -0.59
N GLY A 609 -30.35 8.18 -1.57
CA GLY A 609 -28.90 8.14 -1.77
C GLY A 609 -28.14 8.88 -0.66
N ILE A 610 -26.83 8.63 -0.58
CA ILE A 610 -25.94 9.34 0.36
C ILE A 610 -25.92 10.82 -0.01
N PHE A 611 -26.19 11.67 0.97
CA PHE A 611 -26.07 13.11 0.86
C PHE A 611 -24.63 13.54 1.18
N GLY A 612 -23.98 14.23 0.24
CA GLY A 612 -22.57 14.53 0.37
C GLY A 612 -21.95 15.24 -0.84
N PHE A 613 -20.65 15.02 -1.00
CA PHE A 613 -19.84 15.59 -2.07
C PHE A 613 -19.77 14.62 -3.26
N THR A 614 -20.26 15.06 -4.41
CA THR A 614 -20.28 14.27 -5.66
C THR A 614 -19.10 14.57 -6.58
N LYS A 615 -18.26 15.54 -6.23
CA LYS A 615 -17.09 15.94 -7.03
C LYS A 615 -15.92 16.31 -6.14
N VAL A 616 -14.72 15.95 -6.56
CA VAL A 616 -13.47 16.33 -5.89
C VAL A 616 -12.47 16.87 -6.92
N ARG A 617 -11.92 18.06 -6.65
CA ARG A 617 -10.86 18.70 -7.41
C ARG A 617 -9.51 18.45 -6.76
N VAL A 618 -8.51 18.15 -7.58
CA VAL A 618 -7.09 18.11 -7.20
C VAL A 618 -6.24 18.60 -8.36
N LYS A 619 -4.96 18.85 -8.13
CA LYS A 619 -3.97 18.89 -9.22
C LYS A 619 -3.12 17.61 -9.18
N LEU A 620 -2.82 17.07 -10.34
CA LEU A 620 -2.15 15.78 -10.47
C LEU A 620 -0.95 15.87 -11.42
N ARG A 621 0.14 15.22 -11.06
CA ARG A 621 1.19 14.80 -12.01
C ARG A 621 1.81 13.49 -11.55
N ASN A 622 2.44 12.79 -12.47
CA ASN A 622 3.38 11.73 -12.18
C ASN A 622 4.61 12.32 -11.45
N ASP A 623 4.98 11.69 -10.35
CA ASP A 623 6.17 12.02 -9.56
C ASP A 623 7.04 10.79 -9.32
N THR A 624 6.83 9.74 -10.13
CA THR A 624 7.62 8.52 -10.08
C THR A 624 9.04 8.81 -10.57
N PRO A 625 10.07 8.62 -9.74
CA PRO A 625 11.45 8.85 -10.16
C PRO A 625 11.85 7.92 -11.30
N ALA A 626 12.69 8.41 -12.22
CA ALA A 626 13.30 7.57 -13.24
C ALA A 626 14.18 6.48 -12.58
N ILE A 627 14.25 5.31 -13.21
CA ILE A 627 15.06 4.19 -12.73
C ILE A 627 16.42 4.23 -13.43
N THR A 628 17.49 4.38 -12.66
CA THR A 628 18.82 4.01 -13.12
C THR A 628 19.09 2.59 -12.66
N GLU A 629 19.24 1.67 -13.62
CA GLU A 629 19.50 0.27 -13.29
C GLU A 629 20.86 0.08 -12.61
N SER A 630 20.94 -0.92 -11.74
CA SER A 630 22.20 -1.33 -11.15
C SER A 630 23.10 -2.01 -12.19
N GLY A 631 24.41 -1.83 -12.02
CA GLY A 631 25.44 -2.36 -12.90
C GLY A 631 26.06 -1.33 -13.86
N PRO A 632 26.31 -1.68 -15.14
CA PRO A 632 26.93 -0.78 -16.10
C PRO A 632 26.18 0.54 -16.21
N THR A 633 26.91 1.63 -16.47
CA THR A 633 26.31 2.96 -16.60
C THR A 633 25.25 2.98 -17.69
N ALA A 634 23.98 3.01 -17.28
CA ALA A 634 22.82 3.07 -18.17
C ALA A 634 22.11 4.43 -18.03
N PRO A 635 21.49 4.96 -19.10
CA PRO A 635 20.60 6.10 -19.01
C PRO A 635 19.45 5.81 -18.03
N ALA A 636 18.98 6.85 -17.34
CA ALA A 636 17.80 6.72 -16.48
C ALA A 636 16.55 6.45 -17.34
N ILE A 637 15.79 5.42 -16.97
CA ILE A 637 14.58 4.98 -17.65
C ILE A 637 13.39 5.72 -17.03
N ALA A 638 12.76 6.58 -17.82
CA ALA A 638 11.60 7.35 -17.40
C ALA A 638 10.44 6.43 -17.00
N GLN A 639 9.82 6.69 -15.85
CA GLN A 639 8.68 5.94 -15.36
C GLN A 639 7.38 6.60 -15.80
N THR A 640 7.15 6.68 -17.11
CA THR A 640 6.00 7.37 -17.69
C THR A 640 4.71 6.57 -17.55
N LEU A 641 3.60 7.27 -17.29
CA LEU A 641 2.24 6.71 -17.28
C LEU A 641 1.61 6.79 -18.67
N ALA A 642 0.82 5.79 -19.05
CA ALA A 642 0.01 5.85 -20.27
C ALA A 642 -1.24 6.73 -20.09
N ALA A 643 -1.87 7.12 -21.20
CA ALA A 643 -3.15 7.82 -21.17
C ALA A 643 -4.25 6.92 -20.58
N THR A 644 -5.17 7.50 -19.82
CA THR A 644 -6.27 6.77 -19.17
C THR A 644 -7.60 7.03 -19.84
N VAL A 645 -8.55 6.12 -19.65
CA VAL A 645 -9.89 6.17 -20.25
C VAL A 645 -10.99 6.21 -19.18
N ALA A 646 -12.12 6.86 -19.50
CA ALA A 646 -13.25 7.02 -18.57
C ALA A 646 -14.11 5.76 -18.41
N SER A 647 -13.97 4.79 -19.31
CA SER A 647 -14.68 3.50 -19.27
C SER A 647 -13.70 2.39 -19.66
N PRO A 648 -12.79 2.02 -18.74
CA PRO A 648 -11.72 1.07 -19.05
C PRO A 648 -12.27 -0.34 -19.24
N ALA A 649 -11.77 -1.04 -20.25
CA ALA A 649 -11.93 -2.49 -20.40
C ALA A 649 -10.86 -3.24 -19.56
N ALA A 650 -10.81 -4.57 -19.73
CA ALA A 650 -9.76 -5.40 -19.14
C ALA A 650 -8.37 -4.99 -19.65
N GLY A 651 -7.46 -4.67 -18.74
CA GLY A 651 -6.08 -4.26 -19.07
C GLY A 651 -5.92 -2.79 -19.48
N ASP A 652 -7.01 -2.01 -19.62
CA ASP A 652 -6.91 -0.59 -19.96
C ASP A 652 -6.34 0.24 -18.79
N PRO A 653 -5.51 1.27 -19.08
CA PRO A 653 -5.01 2.17 -18.05
C PRO A 653 -6.14 2.98 -17.43
N ARG A 654 -6.16 3.07 -16.10
CA ARG A 654 -7.24 3.70 -15.35
C ARG A 654 -6.71 4.55 -14.20
N LEU A 655 -7.45 5.61 -13.90
CA LEU A 655 -7.15 6.58 -12.84
C LEU A 655 -8.43 6.83 -12.04
N VAL A 656 -8.38 6.63 -10.73
CA VAL A 656 -9.52 6.88 -9.83
C VAL A 656 -9.06 7.67 -8.61
N ALA A 657 -9.97 8.43 -8.01
CA ALA A 657 -9.80 8.96 -6.67
C ALA A 657 -10.54 8.09 -5.65
N ILE A 658 -9.93 7.90 -4.50
CA ILE A 658 -10.46 7.18 -3.35
C ILE A 658 -10.51 8.16 -2.18
N ALA A 659 -11.71 8.47 -1.70
CA ALA A 659 -11.89 9.21 -0.47
C ALA A 659 -11.98 8.22 0.68
N ARG A 660 -10.98 8.20 1.56
CA ARG A 660 -10.96 7.36 2.77
C ARG A 660 -11.35 8.22 3.96
N TYR A 661 -12.30 7.75 4.77
CA TYR A 661 -12.85 8.55 5.87
C TYR A 661 -13.47 7.67 6.96
N HIS A 662 -13.66 8.25 8.13
CA HIS A 662 -14.64 7.78 9.11
C HIS A 662 -15.90 8.66 9.00
N ARG A 663 -17.00 8.29 9.67
CA ARG A 663 -18.18 9.17 9.76
C ARG A 663 -18.34 9.73 11.17
N ASN A 664 -18.70 11.01 11.29
CA ASN A 664 -19.18 11.58 12.54
C ASN A 664 -20.54 10.95 12.87
N ALA A 665 -20.55 10.08 13.89
CA ALA A 665 -21.74 9.37 14.32
C ALA A 665 -22.76 10.26 15.05
N CYS A 666 -22.36 11.47 15.45
CA CYS A 666 -23.25 12.42 16.11
C CYS A 666 -23.99 13.32 15.12
N TYR A 667 -23.61 13.29 13.84
CA TYR A 667 -24.13 14.20 12.83
C TYR A 667 -25.66 14.18 12.77
N VAL A 668 -26.23 15.37 12.75
CA VAL A 668 -27.64 15.63 12.46
C VAL A 668 -27.73 16.81 11.50
N PRO A 669 -28.78 16.93 10.67
CA PRO A 669 -28.89 18.00 9.68
C PRO A 669 -28.81 19.42 10.27
N SER A 670 -29.18 19.57 11.55
CA SER A 670 -29.07 20.83 12.30
C SER A 670 -27.64 21.19 12.74
N LEU A 671 -26.66 20.32 12.51
CA LEU A 671 -25.25 20.42 12.94
C LEU A 671 -25.01 20.38 14.46
N GLN A 672 -26.02 20.11 15.29
CA GLN A 672 -25.85 19.93 16.74
C GLN A 672 -24.89 18.80 17.13
N GLY A 673 -24.64 17.89 16.19
CA GLY A 673 -23.68 16.80 16.30
C GLY A 673 -22.23 17.16 15.99
N GLU A 674 -21.98 18.39 15.55
CA GLU A 674 -20.64 18.87 15.22
C GLU A 674 -19.95 19.50 16.43
N LYS A 675 -18.61 19.42 16.48
CA LYS A 675 -17.88 20.14 17.53
C LYS A 675 -18.10 21.65 17.35
N VAL A 676 -18.30 22.34 18.46
CA VAL A 676 -18.58 23.79 18.52
C VAL A 676 -17.34 24.47 19.12
N ILE A 677 -16.93 25.61 18.57
CA ILE A 677 -15.92 26.47 19.18
C ILE A 677 -16.60 27.76 19.58
N ASP A 678 -16.64 28.02 20.89
CA ASP A 678 -17.28 29.22 21.40
C ASP A 678 -16.47 30.50 21.06
N TYR A 679 -17.02 31.68 21.34
CA TYR A 679 -16.35 32.96 21.06
C TYR A 679 -15.08 33.16 21.91
N ALA A 680 -15.00 32.50 23.07
CA ALA A 680 -13.84 32.48 23.94
C ALA A 680 -12.79 31.44 23.50
N GLY A 681 -13.06 30.67 22.44
CA GLY A 681 -12.19 29.62 21.93
C GLY A 681 -12.34 28.26 22.62
N SER A 682 -13.34 28.10 23.51
CA SER A 682 -13.64 26.84 24.18
C SER A 682 -14.26 25.85 23.18
N VAL A 683 -13.74 24.62 23.18
CA VAL A 683 -14.21 23.56 22.27
C VAL A 683 -15.23 22.68 23.01
N THR A 684 -16.46 22.66 22.55
CA THR A 684 -17.49 21.72 22.99
C THR A 684 -17.59 20.58 21.98
N THR A 685 -17.42 19.33 22.45
CA THR A 685 -17.58 18.13 21.62
C THR A 685 -18.87 17.42 22.01
N PRO A 686 -19.88 17.32 21.12
CA PRO A 686 -21.08 16.55 21.38
C PRO A 686 -20.77 15.08 21.64
N THR A 687 -21.50 14.47 22.58
CA THR A 687 -21.45 13.03 22.85
C THR A 687 -22.71 12.38 22.32
N CYS A 688 -22.58 11.36 21.49
CA CYS A 688 -23.69 10.53 21.03
C CYS A 688 -23.45 9.06 21.42
N ALA A 689 -24.54 8.28 21.47
CA ALA A 689 -24.51 6.91 21.98
C ALA A 689 -23.57 5.96 21.21
N ALA A 690 -23.30 6.27 19.93
CA ALA A 690 -22.44 5.48 19.04
C ALA A 690 -20.94 5.87 19.07
N GLY A 691 -20.53 6.80 19.96
CA GLY A 691 -19.17 7.34 20.00
C GLY A 691 -18.96 8.53 19.06
N SER A 692 -17.78 9.13 19.04
CA SER A 692 -17.53 10.38 18.27
C SER A 692 -17.31 10.18 16.77
N ARG A 693 -16.98 8.95 16.34
CA ARG A 693 -16.85 8.55 14.93
C ARG A 693 -17.00 7.03 14.76
N THR A 694 -17.17 6.56 13.54
CA THR A 694 -17.15 5.11 13.22
C THR A 694 -15.81 4.46 13.62
N THR A 695 -15.85 3.16 13.96
CA THR A 695 -14.68 2.38 14.38
C THR A 695 -13.86 1.82 13.22
N PHE A 696 -14.42 1.84 12.01
CA PHE A 696 -13.80 1.36 10.79
C PHE A 696 -13.73 2.48 9.75
N GLN A 697 -12.72 2.39 8.88
CA GLN A 697 -12.50 3.34 7.80
C GLN A 697 -13.25 2.89 6.55
N GLU A 698 -14.06 3.79 6.03
CA GLU A 698 -14.79 3.63 4.78
C GLU A 698 -14.05 4.25 3.62
N VAL A 699 -14.45 3.84 2.42
CA VAL A 699 -14.01 4.47 1.19
C VAL A 699 -15.20 4.78 0.31
N SER A 700 -15.07 5.86 -0.45
CA SER A 700 -15.84 6.11 -1.66
C SER A 700 -14.86 6.16 -2.82
N VAL A 701 -15.18 5.52 -3.95
CA VAL A 701 -14.32 5.52 -5.14
C VAL A 701 -15.00 6.26 -6.29
N SER A 702 -14.27 7.14 -6.95
CA SER A 702 -14.78 7.89 -8.10
C SER A 702 -15.08 6.99 -9.30
N ALA A 703 -15.74 7.54 -10.33
CA ALA A 703 -15.67 6.99 -11.67
C ALA A 703 -14.22 7.11 -12.21
N PRO A 704 -13.80 6.22 -13.13
CA PRO A 704 -12.53 6.37 -13.82
C PRO A 704 -12.43 7.69 -14.59
N LEU A 705 -11.28 8.35 -14.50
CA LEU A 705 -11.01 9.61 -15.18
C LEU A 705 -10.14 9.40 -16.42
N ALA A 706 -10.54 9.98 -17.54
CA ALA A 706 -9.71 10.05 -18.74
C ALA A 706 -8.70 11.22 -18.64
N MET A 707 -7.43 10.95 -18.91
CA MET A 707 -6.36 11.94 -18.94
C MET A 707 -5.33 11.60 -20.01
N SER A 708 -4.78 12.62 -20.68
CA SER A 708 -3.71 12.42 -21.66
C SER A 708 -2.38 12.05 -20.98
N ALA A 709 -1.54 11.29 -21.68
CA ALA A 709 -0.20 10.96 -21.18
C ALA A 709 0.68 12.22 -21.00
N SER A 710 0.48 13.26 -21.80
CA SER A 710 1.22 14.52 -21.67
C SER A 710 0.84 15.30 -20.41
N ASP A 711 -0.44 15.27 -20.02
CA ASP A 711 -0.90 15.93 -18.78
C ASP A 711 -0.39 15.16 -17.56
N LEU A 712 -0.45 13.82 -17.59
CA LEU A 712 0.06 12.96 -16.50
C LEU A 712 1.56 13.14 -16.29
N ASN A 713 2.36 13.15 -17.36
CA ASN A 713 3.82 13.16 -17.28
C ASN A 713 4.45 14.55 -17.44
N GLY A 714 3.63 15.61 -17.40
CA GLY A 714 4.11 16.99 -17.52
C GLY A 714 4.93 17.44 -16.31
N SER A 715 5.69 18.54 -16.48
CA SER A 715 6.53 19.10 -15.41
C SER A 715 5.73 19.83 -14.31
N ALA A 716 4.43 20.05 -14.50
CA ALA A 716 3.56 20.75 -13.56
C ALA A 716 2.26 19.96 -13.35
N SER A 717 1.72 20.03 -12.13
CA SER A 717 0.48 19.37 -11.77
C SER A 717 -0.71 20.01 -12.49
N VAL A 718 -1.54 19.20 -13.17
CA VAL A 718 -2.70 19.64 -13.96
C VAL A 718 -3.98 19.53 -13.14
N PRO A 719 -4.87 20.55 -13.14
CA PRO A 719 -6.13 20.49 -12.41
C PRO A 719 -7.10 19.46 -13.02
N VAL A 720 -7.71 18.65 -12.16
CA VAL A 720 -8.70 17.65 -12.54
C VAL A 720 -9.83 17.53 -11.53
N THR A 721 -10.95 16.96 -12.00
CA THR A 721 -12.14 16.73 -11.20
C THR A 721 -12.57 15.28 -11.33
N PHE A 722 -12.67 14.60 -10.20
CA PHE A 722 -13.18 13.25 -10.08
C PHE A 722 -14.68 13.25 -9.77
N ASP A 723 -15.42 12.32 -10.38
CA ASP A 723 -16.86 12.15 -10.21
C ASP A 723 -17.16 11.06 -9.17
N PHE A 724 -17.78 11.45 -8.06
CA PHE A 724 -18.26 10.60 -6.97
C PHE A 724 -19.80 10.47 -6.99
N GLY A 725 -20.49 10.83 -8.08
CA GLY A 725 -21.96 10.84 -8.13
C GLY A 725 -22.63 9.49 -7.83
N GLN A 726 -21.96 8.37 -8.13
CA GLN A 726 -22.45 7.02 -7.80
C GLN A 726 -22.20 6.62 -6.34
N ASP A 727 -21.18 7.19 -5.70
CA ASP A 727 -20.87 6.99 -4.29
C ASP A 727 -20.33 8.27 -3.65
N PRO A 728 -21.22 9.21 -3.25
CA PRO A 728 -20.81 10.50 -2.73
C PRO A 728 -20.04 10.36 -1.41
N ILE A 729 -19.07 11.24 -1.18
CA ILE A 729 -18.40 11.35 0.12
C ILE A 729 -19.43 11.95 1.09
N PRO A 730 -19.85 11.25 2.17
CA PRO A 730 -20.89 11.74 3.06
C PRO A 730 -20.56 13.12 3.64
N VAL A 731 -21.57 13.98 3.81
CA VAL A 731 -21.37 15.32 4.38
C VAL A 731 -20.90 15.28 5.85
N ASN A 732 -21.02 14.14 6.51
CA ASN A 732 -20.54 13.87 7.87
C ASN A 732 -19.22 13.08 7.90
N ALA A 733 -18.48 13.00 6.78
CA ALA A 733 -17.16 12.38 6.76
C ALA A 733 -16.18 13.12 7.69
N THR A 734 -15.29 12.38 8.35
CA THR A 734 -14.22 12.88 9.20
C THR A 734 -12.91 12.13 8.91
N ASP A 735 -11.76 12.73 9.22
CA ASP A 735 -10.44 12.15 8.91
C ASP A 735 -10.25 11.83 7.42
N VAL A 736 -10.61 12.79 6.55
CA VAL A 736 -10.72 12.58 5.11
C VAL A 736 -9.33 12.58 4.45
N LEU A 737 -8.97 11.45 3.85
CA LEU A 737 -7.82 11.32 2.96
C LEU A 737 -8.29 11.17 1.51
N ILE A 738 -7.80 12.01 0.62
CA ILE A 738 -7.99 11.80 -0.82
C ILE A 738 -6.75 11.11 -1.37
N GLN A 739 -6.92 9.86 -1.78
CA GLN A 739 -5.91 9.11 -2.54
C GLN A 739 -6.27 9.13 -4.02
N VAL A 740 -5.28 9.23 -4.88
CA VAL A 740 -5.43 9.03 -6.32
C VAL A 740 -4.59 7.82 -6.71
N ALA A 741 -5.20 6.87 -7.42
CA ALA A 741 -4.55 5.65 -7.84
C ALA A 741 -4.62 5.49 -9.37
N TYR A 742 -3.47 5.31 -9.99
CA TYR A 742 -3.31 4.87 -11.36
C TYR A 742 -2.97 3.39 -11.40
N ARG A 743 -3.51 2.67 -12.39
CA ARG A 743 -3.05 1.32 -12.76
C ARG A 743 -3.00 1.16 -14.27
N GLY A 744 -1.89 0.61 -14.78
CA GLY A 744 -1.61 0.45 -16.20
C GLY A 744 -0.10 0.53 -16.47
N PRO A 745 0.33 0.79 -17.72
CA PRO A 745 1.75 0.89 -18.04
C PRO A 745 2.48 1.95 -17.21
N LEU A 746 3.62 1.59 -16.61
CA LEU A 746 4.49 2.45 -15.80
C LEU A 746 5.95 2.19 -16.18
N GLY A 747 6.51 3.05 -17.02
CA GLY A 747 7.79 2.78 -17.67
C GLY A 747 7.69 1.53 -18.55
N ASP A 748 8.57 0.55 -18.31
CA ASP A 748 8.62 -0.71 -19.06
C ASP A 748 7.65 -1.78 -18.52
N GLU A 749 7.01 -1.57 -17.36
CA GLU A 749 6.06 -2.53 -16.79
C GLU A 749 4.65 -2.32 -17.34
N PRO A 750 3.97 -3.36 -17.85
CA PRO A 750 2.64 -3.22 -18.46
C PRO A 750 1.51 -2.97 -17.45
N ASP A 751 1.65 -3.43 -16.20
CA ASP A 751 0.62 -3.32 -15.15
C ASP A 751 1.21 -2.80 -13.82
N GLY A 752 1.76 -1.59 -13.88
CA GLY A 752 2.24 -0.87 -12.70
C GLY A 752 1.12 -0.12 -11.98
N ILE A 753 1.35 0.19 -10.70
CA ILE A 753 0.45 1.01 -9.87
C ILE A 753 1.21 2.24 -9.38
N ALA A 754 0.58 3.41 -9.49
CA ALA A 754 1.10 4.64 -8.89
C ALA A 754 0.04 5.28 -8.00
N VAL A 755 0.44 5.68 -6.79
CA VAL A 755 -0.48 6.24 -5.79
C VAL A 755 0.05 7.57 -5.29
N GLY A 756 -0.87 8.49 -5.01
CA GLY A 756 -0.59 9.73 -4.31
C GLY A 756 -1.71 10.03 -3.34
N SER A 757 -1.39 10.68 -2.23
CA SER A 757 -2.35 10.96 -1.17
C SER A 757 -2.20 12.39 -0.67
N ILE A 758 -3.32 13.02 -0.36
CA ILE A 758 -3.38 14.32 0.29
C ILE A 758 -4.39 14.26 1.43
N ASP A 759 -3.99 14.78 2.59
CA ASP A 759 -4.88 14.94 3.73
C ASP A 759 -5.77 16.15 3.52
N VAL A 760 -7.07 16.00 3.76
CA VAL A 760 -8.07 17.03 3.52
C VAL A 760 -8.82 17.30 4.81
N ARG A 761 -9.13 18.57 5.08
CA ARG A 761 -9.91 18.91 6.27
C ARG A 761 -11.31 18.31 6.18
N GLU A 762 -11.86 17.98 7.34
CA GLU A 762 -13.26 17.58 7.45
C GLU A 762 -14.21 18.68 6.93
N PRO A 763 -15.45 18.30 6.55
CA PRO A 763 -16.47 19.22 6.06
C PRO A 763 -16.59 20.47 6.93
N SER A 764 -16.36 21.62 6.30
CA SER A 764 -16.48 22.93 6.92
C SER A 764 -17.77 23.59 6.44
N TYR A 765 -18.58 24.07 7.39
CA TYR A 765 -19.92 24.59 7.11
C TYR A 765 -19.97 26.12 7.16
N LEU A 766 -20.56 26.72 6.13
CA LEU A 766 -20.86 28.15 6.07
C LEU A 766 -22.36 28.37 6.03
N THR A 767 -22.89 29.06 7.04
CA THR A 767 -24.29 29.48 7.09
C THR A 767 -24.40 30.98 6.83
N VAL A 768 -25.31 31.36 5.93
CA VAL A 768 -25.73 32.74 5.68
C VAL A 768 -27.22 32.83 6.02
N TRP A 769 -27.58 33.65 7.01
CA TRP A 769 -28.98 33.79 7.44
C TRP A 769 -29.42 35.25 7.51
N ASN A 770 -30.72 35.49 7.39
CA ASN A 770 -31.30 36.81 7.61
C ASN A 770 -31.70 36.96 9.08
N ASN A 771 -31.01 37.84 9.82
CA ASN A 771 -31.22 38.08 11.24
C ASN A 771 -32.12 39.29 11.57
N SER A 772 -32.54 40.10 10.58
CA SER A 772 -33.26 41.34 10.86
C SER A 772 -34.09 41.85 9.68
N ASP A 773 -35.41 41.69 9.77
CA ASP A 773 -36.42 42.41 8.99
C ASP A 773 -37.25 43.37 9.87
N HIS A 774 -36.78 43.73 11.08
CA HIS A 774 -37.49 44.63 12.00
C HIS A 774 -36.73 45.94 12.21
N ALA A 775 -37.46 47.03 12.43
CA ALA A 775 -36.93 48.29 12.93
C ALA A 775 -37.70 48.72 14.20
N GLY A 776 -37.00 49.32 15.16
CA GLY A 776 -37.61 49.85 16.37
C GLY A 776 -38.32 51.18 16.09
N CYS A 777 -39.55 51.32 16.55
CA CYS A 777 -40.29 52.58 16.51
C CYS A 777 -41.29 52.68 17.68
N ASN A 778 -41.33 53.84 18.35
CA ASN A 778 -42.26 54.15 19.44
C ASN A 778 -42.32 53.03 20.51
N GLY A 779 -41.16 52.50 20.92
CA GLY A 779 -41.07 51.44 21.91
C GLY A 779 -41.50 50.04 21.43
N ALA A 780 -41.75 49.84 20.12
CA ALA A 780 -42.15 48.56 19.54
C ALA A 780 -41.32 48.17 18.31
N TRP A 781 -41.17 46.87 18.05
CA TRP A 781 -40.52 46.35 16.84
C TRP A 781 -41.53 46.21 15.69
N THR A 782 -41.24 46.80 14.53
CA THR A 782 -42.14 46.82 13.36
C THR A 782 -41.49 46.16 12.13
N THR A 783 -42.27 45.38 11.36
CA THR A 783 -41.83 44.70 10.10
C THR A 783 -42.11 45.53 8.83
N GLY A 784 -42.42 46.81 8.99
CA GLY A 784 -42.80 47.71 7.89
C GLY A 784 -43.05 49.13 8.38
N ASN A 785 -43.59 49.97 7.49
CA ASN A 785 -44.00 51.34 7.80
C ASN A 785 -45.20 51.33 8.76
N ALA A 786 -44.93 51.26 10.06
CA ALA A 786 -45.94 51.51 11.08
C ALA A 786 -46.31 53.00 11.09
N ALA A 787 -47.58 53.31 11.35
CA ALA A 787 -48.06 54.68 11.37
C ALA A 787 -47.33 55.50 12.45
N GLY A 788 -46.70 56.61 12.05
CA GLY A 788 -45.89 57.46 12.93
C GLY A 788 -44.38 57.14 12.92
N CYS A 789 -43.95 56.16 12.14
CA CYS A 789 -42.55 55.75 11.98
C CYS A 789 -42.08 56.10 10.56
N ASP A 790 -41.49 57.27 10.37
CA ASP A 790 -40.96 57.68 9.05
C ASP A 790 -39.49 57.26 8.94
N TYR A 791 -39.26 56.07 8.38
CA TYR A 791 -37.92 55.54 8.14
C TYR A 791 -37.31 56.19 6.90
N MET A 792 -36.96 57.48 7.00
CA MET A 792 -36.46 58.37 5.94
C MET A 792 -37.31 58.39 4.65
N SER A 793 -37.70 59.59 4.23
CA SER A 793 -38.35 59.87 2.95
C SER A 793 -37.51 59.40 1.75
N GLY A 794 -37.64 58.12 1.37
CA GLY A 794 -36.83 57.51 0.31
C GLY A 794 -37.08 56.03 0.01
N GLY A 795 -38.10 55.37 0.60
CA GLY A 795 -38.61 54.09 0.09
C GLY A 795 -37.69 52.86 0.29
N THR A 796 -36.78 52.86 1.25
CA THR A 796 -36.04 51.64 1.60
C THR A 796 -36.82 50.80 2.62
N ALA A 797 -37.88 50.16 2.13
CA ALA A 797 -38.54 49.05 2.82
C ALA A 797 -37.50 48.07 3.38
N LEU A 798 -37.78 47.46 4.53
CA LEU A 798 -37.06 46.29 5.03
C LEU A 798 -36.97 45.27 3.89
N ARG A 799 -35.75 44.98 3.40
CA ARG A 799 -35.55 44.16 2.20
C ARG A 799 -35.02 42.79 2.61
N PRO A 800 -35.75 41.70 2.33
CA PRO A 800 -35.22 40.37 2.56
C PRO A 800 -34.02 40.13 1.63
N ILE A 801 -33.16 39.17 1.97
CA ILE A 801 -31.98 38.87 1.15
C ILE A 801 -32.46 38.10 -0.09
N ASN A 802 -32.49 38.76 -1.24
CA ASN A 802 -33.03 38.22 -2.48
C ASN A 802 -31.99 37.52 -3.38
N ALA A 803 -30.70 37.64 -3.04
CA ALA A 803 -29.62 36.94 -3.72
C ALA A 803 -28.44 36.65 -2.79
N THR A 804 -27.82 35.49 -2.97
CA THR A 804 -26.59 35.10 -2.25
C THR A 804 -25.58 34.56 -3.24
N ARG A 805 -24.36 35.10 -3.22
CA ARG A 805 -23.26 34.59 -4.05
C ARG A 805 -22.04 34.32 -3.19
N LEU A 806 -21.44 33.16 -3.38
CA LEU A 806 -20.16 32.80 -2.76
C LEU A 806 -19.09 32.76 -3.84
N CYS A 807 -17.99 33.48 -3.64
CA CYS A 807 -16.83 33.44 -4.52
C CYS A 807 -15.55 33.13 -3.72
N ILE A 808 -14.61 32.41 -4.32
CA ILE A 808 -13.20 32.36 -3.88
C ILE A 808 -12.37 33.05 -4.97
N GLY A 809 -11.61 34.09 -4.60
CA GLY A 809 -11.03 35.01 -5.59
C GLY A 809 -12.10 35.58 -6.54
N THR A 810 -11.92 35.41 -7.84
CA THR A 810 -12.88 35.82 -8.89
C THR A 810 -13.83 34.71 -9.35
N GLN A 811 -13.77 33.53 -8.73
CA GLN A 811 -14.55 32.36 -9.14
C GLN A 811 -15.86 32.27 -8.36
N LEU A 812 -16.99 32.22 -9.07
CA LEU A 812 -18.32 32.00 -8.48
C LEU A 812 -18.52 30.51 -8.16
N LEU A 813 -18.84 30.19 -6.91
CA LEU A 813 -19.03 28.82 -6.43
C LEU A 813 -20.49 28.47 -6.15
N TYR A 814 -21.24 29.46 -5.69
CA TYR A 814 -22.65 29.33 -5.36
C TYR A 814 -23.37 30.59 -5.77
N THR A 815 -24.53 30.45 -6.41
CA THR A 815 -25.43 31.57 -6.66
C THR A 815 -26.86 31.16 -6.37
N ARG A 816 -27.50 31.88 -5.47
CA ARG A 816 -28.94 31.82 -5.24
C ARG A 816 -29.53 33.14 -5.67
N LEU A 817 -30.56 33.09 -6.52
CA LEU A 817 -31.34 34.25 -6.97
C LEU A 817 -32.80 33.97 -6.66
N ASN A 818 -33.58 35.00 -6.27
CA ASN A 818 -35.05 34.91 -6.11
C ASN A 818 -35.75 34.56 -7.47
N THR A 819 -35.10 34.83 -8.60
CA THR A 819 -35.64 34.44 -9.91
C THR A 819 -35.61 32.92 -10.11
N GLY A 820 -36.71 32.35 -10.62
CA GLY A 820 -36.79 30.91 -10.95
C GLY A 820 -37.47 30.04 -9.89
N GLY A 821 -38.31 30.61 -9.02
CA GLY A 821 -39.10 29.86 -8.04
C GLY A 821 -38.49 29.78 -6.64
N ASN A 822 -37.34 30.43 -6.42
CA ASN A 822 -36.70 30.51 -5.09
C ASN A 822 -37.23 31.72 -4.33
N PRO A 823 -37.76 31.59 -3.10
CA PRO A 823 -38.21 32.74 -2.32
C PRO A 823 -37.02 33.56 -1.79
N ASP A 824 -37.26 34.81 -1.39
CA ASP A 824 -36.28 35.60 -0.65
C ASP A 824 -35.87 34.90 0.67
N ILE A 825 -34.65 35.15 1.15
CA ILE A 825 -34.25 34.77 2.51
C ILE A 825 -34.85 35.80 3.48
N THR A 826 -36.03 35.46 3.97
CA THR A 826 -36.78 36.21 4.99
C THR A 826 -36.15 36.04 6.37
N LEU A 827 -36.51 36.88 7.33
CA LEU A 827 -36.11 36.75 8.73
C LEU A 827 -36.23 35.31 9.23
N GLY A 828 -35.16 34.84 9.88
CA GLY A 828 -35.08 33.48 10.40
C GLY A 828 -34.73 32.43 9.33
N ASN A 829 -34.67 32.78 8.05
CA ASN A 829 -34.28 31.81 7.03
C ASN A 829 -32.78 31.84 6.75
N TYR A 830 -32.23 30.71 6.29
CA TYR A 830 -30.81 30.59 5.99
C TYR A 830 -30.50 29.76 4.74
N VAL A 831 -29.33 29.99 4.18
CA VAL A 831 -28.66 29.11 3.21
C VAL A 831 -27.43 28.54 3.88
N ARG A 832 -27.16 27.25 3.72
CA ARG A 832 -25.96 26.61 4.27
C ARG A 832 -25.24 25.78 3.22
N VAL A 833 -23.93 25.88 3.20
CA VAL A 833 -23.06 25.10 2.31
C VAL A 833 -21.99 24.38 3.13
N ALA A 834 -21.50 23.25 2.60
CA ALA A 834 -20.38 22.49 3.16
C ALA A 834 -19.25 22.42 2.14
N ALA A 835 -18.00 22.47 2.62
CA ALA A 835 -16.81 22.47 1.78
C ALA A 835 -15.72 21.56 2.36
N LEU A 836 -14.99 20.86 1.49
CA LEU A 836 -13.70 20.23 1.80
C LEU A 836 -12.59 21.19 1.40
N LEU A 837 -11.72 21.56 2.33
CA LEU A 837 -10.71 22.61 2.18
C LEU A 837 -9.31 22.10 2.54
N ASP A 838 -8.29 22.78 2.02
CA ASP A 838 -6.91 22.56 2.44
C ASP A 838 -6.59 23.20 3.80
N ASP A 839 -5.32 23.10 4.21
CA ASP A 839 -4.86 23.66 5.46
C ASP A 839 -4.48 25.15 5.40
N GLN A 840 -4.47 25.74 4.20
CA GLN A 840 -3.91 27.07 3.95
C GLN A 840 -4.95 28.20 4.06
N PRO A 841 -4.51 29.44 4.38
CA PRO A 841 -5.34 30.63 4.27
C PRO A 841 -5.70 30.92 2.81
N HIS A 842 -7.00 30.96 2.50
CA HIS A 842 -7.47 31.47 1.20
C HIS A 842 -8.29 32.75 1.38
N ALA A 843 -7.99 33.76 0.56
CA ALA A 843 -8.73 35.02 0.56
C ALA A 843 -10.08 34.82 -0.15
N THR A 844 -11.13 34.70 0.65
CA THR A 844 -12.48 34.48 0.13
C THR A 844 -13.22 35.80 0.06
N LEU A 845 -13.50 36.28 -1.15
CA LEU A 845 -14.38 37.43 -1.35
C LEU A 845 -15.82 36.92 -1.42
N GLY A 846 -16.47 36.78 -0.27
CA GLY A 846 -17.92 36.60 -0.23
C GLY A 846 -18.60 37.88 -0.73
N ARG A 847 -19.55 37.77 -1.67
CA ARG A 847 -20.35 38.91 -2.12
C ARG A 847 -21.82 38.62 -1.84
N LEU A 848 -22.34 39.16 -0.75
CA LEU A 848 -23.77 39.16 -0.49
C LEU A 848 -24.43 40.35 -1.20
N ILE A 849 -25.56 40.15 -1.88
CA ILE A 849 -26.28 41.21 -2.58
C ILE A 849 -27.65 41.34 -1.91
N VAL A 850 -27.89 42.45 -1.20
CA VAL A 850 -29.16 42.75 -0.54
C VAL A 850 -29.89 43.84 -1.31
N GLY A 851 -30.86 43.49 -2.15
CA GLY A 851 -31.75 44.49 -2.76
C GLY A 851 -32.38 44.10 -4.09
N GLY A 852 -33.59 44.61 -4.36
CA GLY A 852 -34.45 44.28 -5.50
C GLY A 852 -33.91 44.43 -6.94
N ASN A 853 -32.65 44.84 -7.14
CA ASN A 853 -31.94 44.84 -8.44
C ASN A 853 -30.41 44.81 -8.20
N VAL A 854 -29.65 44.23 -9.15
CA VAL A 854 -28.18 44.04 -9.11
C VAL A 854 -27.32 45.30 -8.88
N ASN A 855 -27.93 46.49 -8.88
CA ASN A 855 -27.28 47.80 -8.79
C ASN A 855 -27.28 48.43 -7.38
N ASN A 856 -28.01 47.88 -6.40
CA ASN A 856 -28.05 48.38 -5.01
C ASN A 856 -27.31 47.42 -4.04
N ALA A 857 -26.03 47.15 -4.31
CA ALA A 857 -25.26 46.16 -3.55
C ALA A 857 -24.60 46.77 -2.30
N VAL A 858 -24.81 46.14 -1.13
CA VAL A 858 -23.93 46.32 0.04
C VAL A 858 -22.94 45.16 0.03
N VAL A 859 -21.65 45.46 -0.14
CA VAL A 859 -20.57 44.47 -0.24
C VAL A 859 -19.90 44.31 1.12
N TYR A 860 -19.91 43.09 1.68
CA TYR A 860 -19.15 42.77 2.89
C TYR A 860 -18.01 41.81 2.55
N PRO A 861 -16.74 42.18 2.78
CA PRO A 861 -15.64 41.24 2.68
C PRO A 861 -15.77 40.20 3.81
N VAL A 862 -15.93 38.93 3.45
CA VAL A 862 -15.73 37.84 4.42
C VAL A 862 -14.21 37.70 4.60
N GLY A 863 -13.73 37.59 5.84
CA GLY A 863 -12.29 37.42 6.11
C GLY A 863 -11.71 36.14 5.47
N SER A 864 -10.39 35.98 5.53
CA SER A 864 -9.71 34.77 5.02
C SER A 864 -10.36 33.50 5.59
N ILE A 865 -10.72 32.54 4.74
CA ILE A 865 -11.09 31.21 5.20
C ILE A 865 -9.77 30.53 5.60
N THR A 866 -9.51 30.53 6.90
CA THR A 866 -8.37 29.86 7.52
C THR A 866 -8.88 28.78 8.46
N GLY A 867 -8.83 27.55 7.97
CA GLY A 867 -8.95 26.33 8.76
C GLY A 867 -10.31 25.99 9.36
N GLN A 868 -10.33 24.91 10.14
CA GLN A 868 -11.49 24.51 10.93
C GLN A 868 -11.82 25.60 11.94
N LYS A 869 -12.89 26.36 11.68
CA LYS A 869 -13.49 27.24 12.67
C LYS A 869 -14.94 26.86 12.76
N ARG A 870 -15.19 26.03 13.78
CA ARG A 870 -16.43 25.31 13.97
C ARG A 870 -17.46 26.22 14.65
N GLN A 871 -18.70 25.73 14.66
CA GLN A 871 -19.94 26.39 15.09
C GLN A 871 -19.71 27.34 16.28
N ALA A 872 -20.20 28.58 16.19
CA ALA A 872 -20.14 29.54 17.29
C ALA A 872 -21.25 29.20 18.32
N PRO A 873 -21.12 29.63 19.60
CA PRO A 873 -22.06 29.29 20.66
C PRO A 873 -23.43 29.99 20.50
N MET A 874 -23.56 30.86 19.48
CA MET A 874 -24.80 31.54 19.10
C MET A 874 -25.83 30.61 18.42
N GLU A 875 -25.49 29.33 18.20
CA GLU A 875 -26.40 28.27 17.75
C GLU A 875 -26.90 27.41 18.94
N GLN A 876 -27.29 28.04 20.05
CA GLN A 876 -27.93 27.32 21.18
C GLN A 876 -29.34 26.86 20.81
N VAL A 877 -29.62 25.57 21.06
CA VAL A 877 -30.90 24.93 20.75
C VAL A 877 -31.74 24.78 22.02
N SER A 878 -32.94 25.33 21.98
CA SER A 878 -34.06 24.85 22.81
C SER A 878 -35.04 24.06 21.94
N VAL A 879 -35.77 23.13 22.54
CA VAL A 879 -36.73 22.24 21.86
C VAL A 879 -37.88 23.00 21.17
N ALA A 880 -38.04 24.30 21.46
CA ALA A 880 -39.06 25.18 20.88
C ALA A 880 -38.51 26.14 19.80
N SER A 881 -37.20 26.38 19.76
CA SER A 881 -36.54 27.22 18.75
C SER A 881 -35.05 26.84 18.67
N PRO A 882 -34.59 26.17 17.59
CA PRO A 882 -33.24 25.64 17.50
C PRO A 882 -32.14 26.68 17.27
N TYR A 883 -32.50 27.96 17.17
CA TYR A 883 -31.58 29.09 17.06
C TYR A 883 -32.18 30.25 17.86
N ALA A 884 -31.86 30.34 19.15
CA ALA A 884 -32.10 31.56 19.90
C ALA A 884 -30.84 32.42 19.75
N PRO A 885 -30.85 33.48 18.90
CA PRO A 885 -29.75 34.43 18.94
C PRO A 885 -29.67 35.01 20.35
N ASP A 886 -28.45 35.23 20.87
CA ASP A 886 -28.29 36.09 22.05
C ASP A 886 -29.08 37.39 21.84
N PRO A 887 -29.65 38.00 22.89
CA PRO A 887 -30.32 39.29 22.77
C PRO A 887 -29.30 40.34 22.29
N MET A 888 -29.26 40.55 20.98
CA MET A 888 -28.45 41.58 20.33
C MET A 888 -29.35 42.78 20.06
N PHE A 889 -28.92 43.96 20.51
CA PHE A 889 -29.50 45.22 20.08
C PHE A 889 -29.15 45.43 18.59
N THR A 890 -30.15 45.49 17.71
CA THR A 890 -29.93 45.42 16.26
C THR A 890 -29.60 46.79 15.66
N LYS A 891 -28.45 46.88 14.97
CA LYS A 891 -28.32 47.67 13.73
C LYS A 891 -28.02 46.69 12.59
N ARG A 892 -28.46 47.04 11.37
CA ARG A 892 -28.32 46.21 10.15
C ARG A 892 -26.92 45.60 10.04
N GLY A 893 -26.85 44.27 10.03
CA GLY A 893 -25.62 43.52 9.79
C GLY A 893 -25.93 42.08 9.42
N ILE A 894 -25.30 41.60 8.36
CA ILE A 894 -25.32 40.18 7.96
C ILE A 894 -24.28 39.44 8.79
N VAL A 895 -24.63 38.30 9.36
CA VAL A 895 -23.67 37.36 9.96
C VAL A 895 -23.44 36.21 8.98
N GLY A 896 -22.25 36.16 8.36
CA GLY A 896 -21.76 34.99 7.64
C GLY A 896 -20.64 34.35 8.45
N SER A 897 -20.78 33.10 8.87
CA SER A 897 -19.80 32.49 9.79
C SER A 897 -18.73 31.66 9.06
N PHE A 898 -17.48 32.13 9.15
CA PHE A 898 -16.28 31.34 9.53
C PHE A 898 -15.40 32.04 10.62
N ARG A 899 -15.88 33.17 11.16
CA ARG A 899 -15.75 33.74 12.52
C ARG A 899 -16.79 34.87 12.58
N PRO A 900 -17.43 35.19 13.71
CA PRO A 900 -18.12 36.46 13.84
C PRO A 900 -17.08 37.56 14.09
N LEU A 901 -17.21 38.70 13.42
CA LEU A 901 -16.66 39.96 13.91
C LEU A 901 -17.63 40.49 14.96
N ALA A 902 -17.13 40.91 16.12
CA ALA A 902 -17.93 41.66 17.08
C ALA A 902 -18.16 43.06 16.50
N PHE A 903 -19.39 43.38 16.12
CA PHE A 903 -19.76 44.78 15.95
C PHE A 903 -20.25 45.30 17.30
N TYR A 904 -19.55 46.27 17.85
CA TYR A 904 -20.18 47.25 18.73
C TYR A 904 -20.75 48.32 17.84
N LEU A 905 -22.01 48.67 18.06
CA LEU A 905 -22.48 49.94 17.55
C LEU A 905 -23.41 50.62 18.53
N GLU A 906 -22.92 51.76 19.00
CA GLU A 906 -23.63 52.78 19.76
C GLU A 906 -24.32 53.73 18.77
N ILE A 907 -25.65 53.83 18.82
CA ILE A 907 -26.40 55.02 18.38
C ILE A 907 -27.47 55.24 19.45
N GLY A 908 -27.44 56.24 20.29
CA GLY A 908 -26.40 57.23 20.53
C GLY A 908 -26.31 57.52 22.02
N ALA A 909 -25.74 58.66 22.41
CA ALA A 909 -25.94 59.13 23.75
C ALA A 909 -27.43 59.49 23.93
N ASP A 910 -28.17 58.68 24.69
CA ASP A 910 -28.96 59.28 25.76
C ASP A 910 -28.14 59.18 27.04
N PRO A 911 -27.43 60.25 27.43
CA PRO A 911 -26.68 60.26 28.66
C PRO A 911 -27.56 60.74 29.82
N GLN A 912 -28.87 60.46 29.92
CA GLN A 912 -29.73 61.17 30.88
C GLN A 912 -30.73 60.32 31.70
N PRO A 913 -31.21 60.86 32.85
CA PRO A 913 -31.56 60.09 34.04
C PRO A 913 -32.95 59.47 33.99
N SER A 914 -33.22 58.59 34.95
CA SER A 914 -34.34 57.65 35.07
C SER A 914 -35.77 58.22 35.13
N ASN A 915 -36.02 59.46 34.70
CA ASN A 915 -37.31 60.13 34.84
C ASN A 915 -37.83 60.86 33.58
N ASP A 916 -37.24 60.65 32.40
CA ASP A 916 -37.87 61.07 31.15
C ASP A 916 -39.00 60.09 30.77
N THR A 917 -40.16 60.62 30.40
CA THR A 917 -41.36 59.85 29.97
C THR A 917 -41.90 60.37 28.63
N GLY A 918 -41.05 61.01 27.83
CA GLY A 918 -41.39 61.53 26.50
C GLY A 918 -41.79 60.42 25.50
N PRO A 919 -42.56 60.76 24.45
CA PRO A 919 -43.06 59.81 23.44
C PRO A 919 -41.97 59.12 22.58
N ASN A 920 -40.69 59.42 22.81
CA ASN A 920 -39.52 58.79 22.16
C ASN A 920 -38.72 57.90 23.13
N ASP A 921 -39.24 57.59 24.32
CA ASP A 921 -38.63 56.66 25.27
C ASP A 921 -38.56 55.24 24.66
N VAL A 922 -37.34 54.74 24.41
CA VAL A 922 -37.06 53.34 24.01
C VAL A 922 -36.87 52.44 25.24
N GLY A 923 -37.57 52.75 26.33
CA GLY A 923 -37.52 52.07 27.62
C GLY A 923 -37.37 50.56 27.50
N ALA A 924 -36.42 50.01 28.27
CA ALA A 924 -36.11 48.58 28.44
C ALA A 924 -36.76 47.67 27.40
N LEU A 925 -36.33 47.79 26.14
CA LEU A 925 -36.81 46.95 25.06
C LEU A 925 -36.37 45.51 25.34
N THR A 926 -37.27 44.70 25.88
CA THR A 926 -37.16 43.25 25.85
C THR A 926 -37.80 42.73 24.58
N PRO A 927 -37.04 42.11 23.65
CA PRO A 927 -37.66 41.19 22.72
C PRO A 927 -37.10 39.78 22.90
N LEU A 928 -38.00 38.86 23.24
CA LEU A 928 -37.87 37.47 22.81
C LEU A 928 -38.50 37.39 21.41
N PHE A 929 -37.67 37.47 20.36
CA PHE A 929 -38.13 37.12 19.02
C PHE A 929 -38.18 35.59 18.90
N SER A 930 -39.38 35.02 18.79
CA SER A 930 -39.59 33.61 18.50
C SER A 930 -39.95 33.40 17.02
N SER A 931 -39.09 33.82 16.09
CA SER A 931 -39.23 33.39 14.69
C SER A 931 -38.57 32.03 14.52
N SER A 932 -39.33 31.02 14.13
CA SER A 932 -38.80 29.70 13.77
C SER A 932 -37.80 29.85 12.62
N VAL A 933 -36.60 29.32 12.79
CA VAL A 933 -35.53 29.40 11.78
C VAL A 933 -35.62 28.24 10.80
N TYR A 934 -35.62 28.53 9.49
CA TYR A 934 -35.83 27.52 8.44
C TYR A 934 -34.71 27.51 7.38
N PRO A 935 -34.22 26.33 6.97
CA PRO A 935 -33.37 26.22 5.79
C PRO A 935 -34.13 26.63 4.52
N LEU A 936 -33.48 27.41 3.67
CA LEU A 936 -33.90 27.68 2.31
C LEU A 936 -32.94 27.01 1.33
N THR A 937 -33.51 26.18 0.46
CA THR A 937 -32.79 25.44 -0.58
C THR A 937 -32.91 26.17 -1.93
N GLY A 938 -32.22 25.67 -2.95
CA GLY A 938 -32.46 26.05 -4.36
C GLY A 938 -31.42 26.97 -5.00
N GLY A 939 -30.23 27.10 -4.44
CA GLY A 939 -29.13 27.79 -5.12
C GLY A 939 -28.50 26.95 -6.23
N ALA A 940 -28.00 27.62 -7.27
CA ALA A 940 -27.18 26.98 -8.28
C ALA A 940 -25.73 26.85 -7.79
N LEU A 941 -25.27 25.61 -7.66
CA LEU A 941 -23.87 25.28 -7.43
C LEU A 941 -23.10 25.40 -8.76
N SER A 942 -21.99 26.13 -8.74
CA SER A 942 -21.06 26.20 -9.85
C SER A 942 -19.71 25.67 -9.39
N PHE A 943 -19.31 24.52 -9.93
CA PHE A 943 -18.03 23.89 -9.61
C PHE A 943 -17.14 23.77 -10.86
N PRO A 944 -16.82 24.88 -11.55
CA PRO A 944 -16.11 24.79 -12.82
C PRO A 944 -14.64 24.43 -12.62
N ASN A 945 -14.12 23.61 -13.54
CA ASN A 945 -12.71 23.21 -13.62
C ASN A 945 -11.78 24.36 -14.01
N ALA A 946 -12.34 25.47 -14.49
CA ALA A 946 -11.63 26.68 -14.89
C ALA A 946 -12.24 27.90 -14.20
N PRO A 947 -11.43 28.94 -13.89
CA PRO A 947 -11.96 30.19 -13.36
C PRO A 947 -12.92 30.79 -14.37
N VAL A 948 -14.22 30.76 -14.08
CA VAL A 948 -15.18 31.56 -14.84
C VAL A 948 -15.02 32.97 -14.32
N THR A 949 -14.37 33.85 -15.10
CA THR A 949 -14.44 35.30 -14.90
C THR A 949 -15.86 35.76 -15.18
N SER A 950 -16.77 35.46 -14.26
CA SER A 950 -18.08 36.09 -14.29
C SER A 950 -17.91 37.46 -13.66
N GLY A 951 -18.39 38.51 -14.35
CA GLY A 951 -18.44 39.87 -13.80
C GLY A 951 -19.24 39.98 -12.48
N ALA A 952 -19.83 38.87 -12.01
CA ALA A 952 -20.48 38.76 -10.71
C ALA A 952 -19.49 38.73 -9.52
N CYS A 953 -18.24 38.29 -9.72
CA CYS A 953 -17.20 38.25 -8.68
C CYS A 953 -16.08 39.30 -8.87
N THR A 954 -16.21 40.21 -9.85
CA THR A 954 -15.35 41.41 -9.97
C THR A 954 -15.95 42.58 -9.20
N PRO A 955 -15.15 43.40 -8.48
CA PRO A 955 -15.64 44.65 -7.89
C PRO A 955 -16.25 45.54 -9.00
N PRO A 956 -17.33 46.28 -8.75
CA PRO A 956 -17.76 47.33 -9.68
C PRO A 956 -16.59 48.31 -9.90
N PRO A 957 -16.43 48.90 -11.09
CA PRO A 957 -15.60 50.10 -11.21
C PRO A 957 -16.14 51.11 -10.20
N ALA A 958 -15.25 51.70 -9.40
CA ALA A 958 -15.58 52.56 -8.28
C ALA A 958 -16.80 53.45 -8.57
N LEU A 959 -17.88 53.25 -7.83
CA LEU A 959 -18.93 54.22 -7.46
C LEU A 959 -20.19 53.49 -6.95
N ALA A 960 -20.26 53.34 -5.64
CA ALA A 960 -21.42 53.67 -4.82
C ALA A 960 -20.87 53.78 -3.39
N GLU A 961 -20.82 54.99 -2.87
CA GLU A 961 -20.55 55.28 -1.46
C GLU A 961 -21.17 54.18 -0.56
N PRO A 962 -20.41 53.59 0.37
CA PRO A 962 -20.98 52.83 1.47
C PRO A 962 -22.11 53.63 2.09
N TYR A 963 -23.24 52.99 2.39
CA TYR A 963 -24.40 53.65 2.99
C TYR A 963 -24.13 54.20 4.42
N PHE A 964 -22.88 54.19 4.88
CA PHE A 964 -22.39 54.74 6.14
C PHE A 964 -20.98 55.32 5.91
N GLU A 965 -20.80 56.64 6.13
CA GLU A 965 -19.51 57.33 5.99
C GLU A 965 -18.45 56.86 7.01
N ASP A 966 -18.88 56.14 8.06
CA ASP A 966 -18.04 55.80 9.22
C ASP A 966 -17.21 54.51 9.02
N GLU A 967 -17.53 53.70 7.99
CA GLU A 967 -16.85 52.42 7.69
C GLU A 967 -15.76 52.53 6.59
N ILE A 968 -15.52 53.74 6.07
CA ILE A 968 -14.49 53.98 5.03
C ILE A 968 -13.12 54.30 5.64
N GLN A 969 -13.07 54.91 6.83
CA GLN A 969 -11.78 55.39 7.38
C GLN A 969 -10.83 54.29 7.88
N ALA A 970 -11.27 53.03 7.97
CA ALA A 970 -10.38 51.91 8.35
C ALA A 970 -9.81 51.13 7.15
N THR A 971 -10.43 51.21 5.97
CA THR A 971 -10.08 50.38 4.80
C THR A 971 -9.02 51.03 3.90
N GLU A 972 -8.81 52.35 3.96
CA GLU A 972 -7.76 53.01 3.16
C GLU A 972 -6.36 53.03 3.82
N ALA A 973 -6.25 52.81 5.14
CA ALA A 973 -4.95 52.90 5.82
C ALA A 973 -4.08 51.62 5.77
N ALA A 974 -4.66 50.43 5.54
CA ALA A 974 -3.93 49.16 5.61
C ALA A 974 -3.51 48.58 4.24
N ILE A 975 -4.16 48.99 3.15
CA ILE A 975 -3.82 48.53 1.79
C ILE A 975 -2.62 49.29 1.19
N ALA A 976 -2.18 50.39 1.83
CA ALA A 976 -1.18 51.32 1.27
C ALA A 976 0.25 51.25 1.87
N ARG A 977 0.63 50.29 2.71
CA ARG A 977 2.03 50.20 3.19
C ARG A 977 2.63 48.81 3.07
N GLY A 978 2.98 48.44 1.84
CA GLY A 978 4.12 47.55 1.63
C GLY A 978 5.39 48.24 2.10
N SER A 979 6.18 47.58 2.97
CA SER A 979 7.64 47.71 3.11
C SER A 979 8.10 47.00 4.38
N ILE A 980 8.71 45.81 4.27
CA ILE A 980 9.87 45.46 5.10
C ILE A 980 10.91 44.81 4.19
N ARG A 981 11.86 45.66 3.76
CA ARG A 981 13.17 45.51 3.09
C ARG A 981 13.38 44.40 2.06
#